data_AF-A0A9Q9DWY5-F1
#
_entry.id   AF-A0A9Q9DWY5-F1
#
_cell.length_a   1.000
_cell.length_b   1.000
_cell.length_c   1.000
_cell.angle_alpha   90.00
_cell.angle_beta   90.00
_cell.angle_gamma   90.00
#
_symmetry.space_group_name_H-M   'P 1'
#
loop_
_entity.id
_entity.type
_entity.pdbx_description
1 polymer ?
#
loop_
_entity_poly.entity_id
_entity_poly.type
_entity_poly.pdbx_seq_one_letter_code
_entity_poly.pdbx_strand_id
1 'polypeptide(L)'
;MDAEGGKRKHSFRQQPNKRAKAEDGSALKTGFGAKMLAKMGYKGEGGLGKEGSGISEPIQVVNRGTKGGIGSVAEKSEQQKREERRKAEENGEKYVDTSEEEREERRKRKAKARGEARTAAPRPKKTLYELEAAGMHVPPVLQSIIDATTGASTPTSGVSLRGPDIVPFENSLQARVRRDLNSFSEAFEQLQIESQSIPPQEYALNKELDALERQMDELEDLHSRIQSLRTSTFEDVCQGLKSLRAAYPSKPLHRESIALIHPYFSKATASWDPLEDSLEDMAAAFAELADIIQPRSRRITSRAYTHPSEALVSRNVVEEEEEDTIKRGTTSAYETMMLKFWLPAVSSAVTQWDVKHPRAMLRLVEVWTPVLPPFVGKRVLEQVTRKLSTSIHEWNPRKFKKSPHMWVMDWLPFLKPADLDPKGSGLVAEIKRKIRHALQSMDVSKGPLPGMDQWRRLFGKSEFDHLLTSHLVPRLAAHLRDKFEIDPAGEQDLAPLEAVFAWKGLLANDTIGELLKAQFFPKFLDIIHQWLSSEEVVFEEVQAWLTWWKNDILGDEMNNLASVAAGWKEADSLISQAVVLGNARLTDLPAPQIESTRPSAETARLSKSDNEPSPRPAPQVQEMTFKDTVEGFCAEENLLLIPLREAHDQTGLPLFRITASATGRGGVVAYLKGDVLWVQNKKDKSVWEMTGLGEGLIAKAEGK
;
A
#
# COMPACT_ATOMS: atom_id res chain seq x y z
N MET A 1 64.42 -4.11 -10.18
CA MET A 1 63.35 -4.03 -11.18
C MET A 1 62.12 -3.53 -10.47
N ASP A 2 61.78 -2.30 -10.79
CA ASP A 2 60.85 -1.41 -10.11
C ASP A 2 59.39 -1.84 -10.24
N ALA A 3 58.59 -1.58 -9.20
CA ALA A 3 57.13 -1.50 -9.32
C ALA A 3 56.55 -0.63 -8.20
N GLU A 4 56.53 0.68 -8.45
CA GLU A 4 55.83 1.69 -7.65
C GLU A 4 54.68 2.29 -8.49
N GLY A 5 53.51 2.46 -7.85
CA GLY A 5 52.58 3.58 -8.08
C GLY A 5 51.75 3.66 -9.38
N GLY A 6 50.41 3.63 -9.26
CA GLY A 6 49.53 4.05 -10.36
C GLY A 6 48.02 4.08 -10.06
N LYS A 7 47.56 5.07 -9.28
CA LYS A 7 46.14 5.39 -9.07
C LYS A 7 45.47 5.80 -10.40
N ARG A 8 44.44 5.08 -10.84
CA ARG A 8 43.64 5.44 -12.03
C ARG A 8 42.60 6.52 -11.69
N LYS A 9 42.78 7.71 -12.27
CA LYS A 9 41.78 8.78 -12.35
C LYS A 9 40.73 8.41 -13.41
N HIS A 10 39.45 8.36 -13.05
CA HIS A 10 38.36 8.30 -14.03
C HIS A 10 38.17 9.69 -14.65
N SER A 11 38.72 9.91 -15.84
CA SER A 11 38.37 11.04 -16.70
C SER A 11 37.16 10.68 -17.55
N PHE A 12 36.03 11.35 -17.30
CA PHE A 12 34.83 11.25 -18.13
C PHE A 12 35.04 12.11 -19.38
N ARG A 13 35.49 11.50 -20.49
CA ARG A 13 35.59 12.14 -21.80
C ARG A 13 34.36 11.74 -22.61
N GLN A 14 33.33 12.59 -22.63
CA GLN A 14 32.23 12.45 -23.60
C GLN A 14 32.77 12.72 -25.01
N GLN A 15 32.67 11.73 -25.90
CA GLN A 15 32.84 11.93 -27.33
C GLN A 15 31.59 12.63 -27.90
N PRO A 16 31.75 13.53 -28.89
CA PRO A 16 30.62 14.23 -29.51
C PRO A 16 29.85 13.24 -30.41
N ASN A 17 28.62 12.92 -30.01
CA ASN A 17 27.78 12.02 -30.78
C ASN A 17 27.25 12.75 -32.04
N LYS A 18 27.29 12.03 -33.16
CA LYS A 18 26.88 12.49 -34.49
C LYS A 18 25.41 12.93 -34.50
N ARG A 19 25.12 14.02 -35.23
CA ARG A 19 23.76 14.51 -35.52
C ARG A 19 22.91 13.41 -36.15
N ALA A 20 21.77 13.09 -35.51
CA ALA A 20 20.67 12.41 -36.17
C ALA A 20 19.91 13.42 -37.04
N LYS A 21 19.65 13.03 -38.29
CA LYS A 21 18.77 13.72 -39.25
C LYS A 21 17.35 13.80 -38.66
N ALA A 22 16.71 14.96 -38.81
CA ALA A 22 15.28 15.11 -38.54
C ALA A 22 14.48 14.28 -39.56
N GLU A 23 13.70 13.33 -39.06
CA GLU A 23 12.55 12.76 -39.77
C GLU A 23 11.28 13.49 -39.33
N ASP A 24 10.39 13.75 -40.30
CA ASP A 24 9.17 14.52 -40.20
C ASP A 24 8.17 14.04 -39.12
N GLY A 25 7.76 14.97 -38.25
CA GLY A 25 6.39 15.50 -38.30
C GLY A 25 5.17 14.62 -37.98
N SER A 26 5.26 13.44 -37.36
CA SER A 26 4.05 12.59 -37.15
C SER A 26 3.71 12.15 -35.72
N ALA A 27 4.62 12.26 -34.74
CA ALA A 27 4.38 11.70 -33.40
C ALA A 27 3.48 12.57 -32.47
N LEU A 28 3.20 13.83 -32.83
CA LEU A 28 2.43 14.77 -32.00
C LEU A 28 0.91 14.73 -32.22
N LYS A 29 0.38 13.89 -33.13
CA LYS A 29 -1.03 13.96 -33.56
C LYS A 29 -2.01 13.02 -32.82
N THR A 30 -1.56 12.15 -31.91
CA THR A 30 -2.42 11.05 -31.39
C THR A 30 -2.46 10.85 -29.86
N GLY A 31 -1.71 11.64 -29.07
CA GLY A 31 -1.74 11.55 -27.60
C GLY A 31 -2.92 12.30 -26.96
N PHE A 32 -3.30 11.93 -25.73
CA PHE A 32 -4.34 12.63 -24.95
C PHE A 32 -4.07 14.15 -24.85
N GLY A 33 -2.80 14.54 -24.66
CA GLY A 33 -2.37 15.95 -24.70
C GLY A 33 -2.64 16.62 -26.05
N ALA A 34 -2.44 15.94 -27.17
CA ALA A 34 -2.73 16.47 -28.51
C ALA A 34 -4.24 16.67 -28.74
N LYS A 35 -5.08 15.74 -28.28
CA LYS A 35 -6.55 15.90 -28.33
C LYS A 35 -7.02 17.06 -27.44
N MET A 36 -6.39 17.25 -26.27
CA MET A 36 -6.68 18.40 -25.39
C MET A 36 -6.25 19.73 -26.01
N LEU A 37 -5.07 19.79 -26.63
CA LEU A 37 -4.58 20.97 -27.35
C LEU A 37 -5.45 21.33 -28.56
N ALA A 38 -5.87 20.32 -29.33
CA ALA A 38 -6.80 20.51 -30.45
C ALA A 38 -8.16 21.05 -29.98
N LYS A 39 -8.68 20.54 -28.85
CA LYS A 39 -9.93 21.02 -28.23
C LYS A 39 -9.81 22.46 -27.69
N MET A 40 -8.61 22.88 -27.31
CA MET A 40 -8.27 24.26 -26.95
C MET A 40 -7.88 25.13 -28.16
N GLY A 41 -8.04 24.60 -29.38
CA GLY A 41 -7.94 25.33 -30.64
C GLY A 41 -6.59 25.25 -31.38
N TYR A 42 -5.64 24.43 -30.91
CA TYR A 42 -4.36 24.24 -31.59
C TYR A 42 -4.50 23.40 -32.87
N LYS A 43 -4.10 23.95 -34.02
CA LYS A 43 -4.26 23.31 -35.34
C LYS A 43 -3.10 22.39 -35.76
N GLY A 44 -2.11 22.18 -34.88
CA GLY A 44 -0.96 21.28 -35.15
C GLY A 44 0.18 21.92 -35.95
N GLU A 45 -0.03 23.14 -36.45
CA GLU A 45 0.98 23.96 -37.12
C GLU A 45 0.95 25.36 -36.47
N GLY A 46 2.12 25.94 -36.22
CA GLY A 46 2.26 27.22 -35.51
C GLY A 46 2.30 27.11 -33.98
N GLY A 47 2.03 28.23 -33.30
CA GLY A 47 2.06 28.34 -31.84
C GLY A 47 0.88 27.70 -31.13
N LEU A 48 1.05 27.34 -29.86
CA LEU A 48 0.01 26.72 -29.03
C LEU A 48 -1.19 27.68 -28.79
N GLY A 49 -2.43 27.24 -29.00
CA GLY A 49 -3.67 28.01 -28.73
C GLY A 49 -4.56 28.25 -29.95
N LYS A 50 -5.82 28.67 -29.74
CA LYS A 50 -6.86 28.84 -30.78
C LYS A 50 -6.49 29.80 -31.92
N GLU A 51 -5.70 30.81 -31.60
CA GLU A 51 -5.23 31.84 -32.55
C GLU A 51 -3.75 31.65 -32.94
N GLY A 52 -3.08 30.58 -32.49
CA GLY A 52 -1.67 30.35 -32.81
C GLY A 52 -0.68 31.21 -32.01
N SER A 53 -1.12 31.90 -30.95
CA SER A 53 -0.36 32.89 -30.19
C SER A 53 0.73 32.32 -29.26
N GLY A 54 0.78 31.01 -29.08
CA GLY A 54 1.80 30.33 -28.27
C GLY A 54 3.18 30.24 -28.94
N ILE A 55 4.16 29.82 -28.15
CA ILE A 55 5.54 29.58 -28.60
C ILE A 55 5.55 28.35 -29.50
N SER A 56 6.13 28.47 -30.71
CA SER A 56 6.14 27.39 -31.71
C SER A 56 7.37 26.49 -31.61
N GLU A 57 8.50 27.03 -31.17
CA GLU A 57 9.75 26.27 -31.00
C GLU A 57 10.09 26.13 -29.51
N PRO A 58 10.54 24.96 -29.02
CA PRO A 58 10.97 24.81 -27.63
C PRO A 58 12.05 25.83 -27.27
N ILE A 59 11.93 26.45 -26.08
CA ILE A 59 12.85 27.47 -25.59
C ILE A 59 14.26 26.89 -25.48
N GLN A 60 15.20 27.36 -26.31
CA GLN A 60 16.60 26.97 -26.20
C GLN A 60 17.29 27.70 -25.05
N VAL A 61 18.03 26.96 -24.23
CA VAL A 61 18.86 27.50 -23.16
C VAL A 61 20.19 27.97 -23.74
N VAL A 62 20.46 29.28 -23.68
CA VAL A 62 21.75 29.86 -24.08
C VAL A 62 22.69 29.84 -22.88
N ASN A 63 23.76 29.06 -22.94
CA ASN A 63 24.78 29.04 -21.90
C ASN A 63 25.54 30.38 -21.90
N ARG A 64 25.64 31.03 -20.73
CA ARG A 64 26.46 32.24 -20.55
C ARG A 64 27.94 31.86 -20.55
N GLY A 65 28.77 32.64 -21.25
CA GLY A 65 30.22 32.51 -21.20
C GLY A 65 30.75 32.87 -19.79
N THR A 66 31.70 32.09 -19.28
CA THR A 66 32.08 32.03 -17.85
C THR A 66 32.74 33.27 -17.24
N LYS A 67 32.82 34.42 -17.94
CA LYS A 67 33.47 35.66 -17.44
C LYS A 67 32.85 36.98 -17.95
N GLY A 68 31.57 37.00 -18.31
CA GLY A 68 30.88 38.22 -18.76
C GLY A 68 29.98 38.83 -17.68
N GLY A 69 30.11 40.13 -17.40
CA GLY A 69 29.19 40.86 -16.52
C GLY A 69 27.78 40.97 -17.11
N ILE A 70 26.77 41.14 -16.24
CA ILE A 70 25.31 41.02 -16.54
C ILE A 70 24.82 41.90 -17.71
N GLY A 71 25.53 42.95 -18.11
CA GLY A 71 25.17 43.81 -19.25
C GLY A 71 25.91 43.54 -20.58
N SER A 72 26.79 42.54 -20.65
CA SER A 72 27.68 42.33 -21.82
C SER A 72 27.17 41.30 -22.84
N VAL A 73 26.20 40.48 -22.47
CA VAL A 73 25.62 39.44 -23.33
C VAL A 73 24.13 39.76 -23.51
N ALA A 74 23.67 39.83 -24.76
CA ALA A 74 22.26 40.02 -25.06
C ALA A 74 21.45 38.91 -24.38
N GLU A 75 20.61 39.29 -23.41
CA GLU A 75 19.90 38.32 -22.55
C GLU A 75 18.81 37.53 -23.30
N LYS A 76 18.42 37.97 -24.50
CA LYS A 76 17.41 37.32 -25.35
C LYS A 76 18.03 36.41 -26.40
N SER A 77 17.56 35.18 -26.50
CA SER A 77 17.92 34.21 -27.56
C SER A 77 17.47 34.72 -28.94
N GLU A 78 18.17 34.35 -30.03
CA GLU A 78 17.74 34.68 -31.39
C GLU A 78 16.33 34.15 -31.69
N GLN A 79 15.94 33.03 -31.10
CA GLN A 79 14.60 32.49 -31.23
C GLN A 79 13.54 33.41 -30.61
N GLN A 80 13.82 33.97 -29.43
CA GLN A 80 12.91 34.88 -28.74
C GLN A 80 12.71 36.18 -29.55
N LYS A 81 13.77 36.68 -30.19
CA LYS A 81 13.66 37.85 -31.08
C LYS A 81 12.79 37.58 -32.31
N ARG A 82 12.89 36.38 -32.90
CA ARG A 82 12.08 35.99 -34.07
C ARG A 82 10.61 35.78 -33.71
N GLU A 83 10.31 35.22 -32.54
CA GLU A 83 8.92 35.08 -32.07
C GLU A 83 8.29 36.43 -31.68
N GLU A 84 9.04 37.33 -31.03
CA GLU A 84 8.57 38.70 -30.76
C GLU A 84 8.31 39.47 -32.06
N ARG A 85 9.15 39.27 -33.08
CA ARG A 85 8.97 39.87 -34.42
C ARG A 85 7.70 39.38 -35.11
N ARG A 86 7.44 38.07 -35.06
CA ARG A 86 6.22 37.47 -35.64
C ARG A 86 4.96 38.01 -34.96
N LYS A 87 4.98 38.13 -33.62
CA LYS A 87 3.84 38.66 -32.84
C LYS A 87 3.56 40.14 -33.11
N ALA A 88 4.61 40.96 -33.27
CA ALA A 88 4.44 42.36 -33.64
C ALA A 88 3.84 42.52 -35.04
N GLU A 89 4.29 41.72 -36.02
CA GLU A 89 3.74 41.70 -37.39
C GLU A 89 2.26 41.25 -37.43
N GLU A 90 1.88 40.24 -36.65
CA GLU A 90 0.48 39.78 -36.54
C GLU A 90 -0.44 40.82 -35.89
N ASN A 91 0.06 41.61 -34.94
CA ASN A 91 -0.69 42.71 -34.31
C ASN A 91 -0.72 44.00 -35.15
N GLY A 92 -0.10 44.02 -36.34
CA GLY A 92 -0.04 45.19 -37.21
C GLY A 92 0.91 46.29 -36.73
N GLU A 93 1.79 45.97 -35.78
CA GLU A 93 2.78 46.89 -35.21
C GLU A 93 4.15 46.68 -35.90
N LYS A 94 4.89 47.76 -36.18
CA LYS A 94 6.26 47.63 -36.69
C LYS A 94 7.14 47.07 -35.59
N TYR A 95 7.70 45.87 -35.78
CA TYR A 95 8.68 45.30 -34.86
C TYR A 95 9.94 46.18 -34.82
N VAL A 96 10.14 46.87 -33.70
CA VAL A 96 11.39 47.58 -33.42
C VAL A 96 12.25 46.67 -32.55
N ASP A 97 13.39 46.20 -33.08
CA ASP A 97 14.34 45.45 -32.27
C ASP A 97 14.75 46.34 -31.09
N THR A 98 14.81 45.77 -29.89
CA THR A 98 15.16 46.52 -28.68
C THR A 98 16.51 47.22 -28.85
N SER A 99 17.39 46.76 -29.77
CA SER A 99 18.64 47.46 -30.12
C SER A 99 18.48 48.73 -30.98
N GLU A 100 17.45 48.84 -31.82
CA GLU A 100 17.14 50.04 -32.62
C GLU A 100 16.30 51.04 -31.82
N GLU A 101 15.33 50.57 -31.03
CA GLU A 101 14.59 51.41 -30.11
C GLU A 101 15.45 51.84 -28.92
N GLU A 102 16.36 51.01 -28.40
CA GLU A 102 17.35 51.44 -27.41
C GLU A 102 18.41 52.35 -28.04
N ARG A 103 18.76 52.23 -29.33
CA ARG A 103 19.64 53.21 -30.01
C ARG A 103 18.93 54.52 -30.30
N GLU A 104 17.66 54.49 -30.68
CA GLU A 104 16.83 55.68 -30.88
C GLU A 104 16.41 56.31 -29.57
N GLU A 105 16.07 55.55 -28.55
CA GLU A 105 15.86 56.00 -27.17
C GLU A 105 17.17 56.44 -26.56
N ARG A 106 18.33 55.87 -26.87
CA ARG A 106 19.62 56.41 -26.38
C ARG A 106 20.01 57.67 -27.15
N ARG A 107 19.58 57.85 -28.40
CA ARG A 107 19.69 59.11 -29.16
C ARG A 107 18.68 60.17 -28.67
N LYS A 108 17.43 59.79 -28.42
CA LYS A 108 16.34 60.62 -27.88
C LYS A 108 16.54 60.93 -26.40
N ARG A 109 17.03 60.01 -25.58
CA ARG A 109 17.47 60.21 -24.18
C ARG A 109 18.77 60.98 -24.13
N LYS A 110 19.72 60.84 -25.05
CA LYS A 110 20.86 61.78 -25.16
C LYS A 110 20.41 63.18 -25.59
N ALA A 111 19.36 63.30 -26.40
CA ALA A 111 18.77 64.59 -26.78
C ALA A 111 17.90 65.21 -25.66
N LYS A 112 17.10 64.41 -24.93
CA LYS A 112 16.28 64.81 -23.77
C LYS A 112 17.12 65.04 -22.50
N ALA A 113 18.15 64.25 -22.24
CA ALA A 113 19.09 64.47 -21.13
C ALA A 113 19.96 65.73 -21.34
N ARG A 114 20.04 66.25 -22.57
CA ARG A 114 20.62 67.58 -22.84
C ARG A 114 19.63 68.72 -22.59
N GLY A 115 18.33 68.43 -22.44
CA GLY A 115 17.26 69.41 -22.21
C GLY A 115 16.63 69.40 -20.80
N GLU A 116 16.71 68.29 -20.06
CA GLU A 116 16.21 68.20 -18.67
C GLU A 116 17.23 67.50 -17.78
N ALA A 117 18.31 68.21 -17.45
CA ALA A 117 19.16 67.88 -16.32
C ALA A 117 18.41 68.24 -15.02
N ARG A 118 17.48 67.37 -14.59
CA ARG A 118 17.08 67.36 -13.18
C ARG A 118 18.24 66.78 -12.39
N THR A 119 18.85 67.65 -11.61
CA THR A 119 19.87 67.36 -10.61
C THR A 119 19.43 66.20 -9.74
N ALA A 120 20.07 65.04 -9.90
CA ALA A 120 20.24 64.15 -8.75
C ALA A 120 20.87 65.03 -7.65
N ALA A 121 20.30 65.01 -6.44
CA ALA A 121 20.86 65.75 -5.31
C ALA A 121 22.38 65.48 -5.28
N PRO A 122 23.23 66.50 -5.38
CA PRO A 122 24.66 66.31 -5.51
C PRO A 122 25.15 65.61 -4.25
N ARG A 123 25.64 64.37 -4.37
CA ARG A 123 26.49 63.81 -3.33
C ARG A 123 27.65 64.81 -3.13
N PRO A 124 28.01 65.13 -1.88
CA PRO A 124 29.02 66.15 -1.59
C PRO A 124 30.30 65.87 -2.37
N LYS A 125 30.87 66.91 -2.96
CA LYS A 125 32.06 66.83 -3.80
C LYS A 125 33.27 66.58 -2.90
N LYS A 126 33.75 65.34 -2.83
CA LYS A 126 34.98 65.04 -2.09
C LYS A 126 36.16 65.78 -2.73
N THR A 127 36.65 66.81 -2.05
CA THR A 127 37.88 67.51 -2.42
C THR A 127 39.09 66.73 -1.89
N LEU A 128 40.27 66.96 -2.47
CA LEU A 128 41.52 66.32 -2.01
C LEU A 128 41.79 66.58 -0.51
N TYR A 129 41.35 67.75 -0.02
CA TYR A 129 41.41 68.15 1.38
C TYR A 129 40.46 67.34 2.30
N GLU A 130 39.27 66.98 1.82
CA GLU A 130 38.33 66.13 2.57
C GLU A 130 38.81 64.68 2.65
N LEU A 131 39.54 64.20 1.64
CA LEU A 131 40.18 62.90 1.67
C LEU A 131 41.34 62.90 2.68
N GLU A 132 42.24 63.90 2.65
CA GLU A 132 43.33 64.03 3.62
C GLU A 132 42.81 64.20 5.07
N ALA A 133 41.72 64.96 5.26
CA ALA A 133 41.05 65.09 6.57
C ALA A 133 40.37 63.80 7.05
N ALA A 134 39.97 62.90 6.14
CA ALA A 134 39.48 61.55 6.45
C ALA A 134 40.62 60.54 6.71
N GLY A 135 41.88 61.00 6.77
CA GLY A 135 43.06 60.18 7.05
C GLY A 135 43.70 59.54 5.81
N MET A 136 43.33 59.99 4.60
CA MET A 136 43.95 59.49 3.37
C MET A 136 45.30 60.12 3.10
N HIS A 137 46.36 59.33 3.08
CA HIS A 137 47.66 59.78 2.58
C HIS A 137 47.73 59.57 1.06
N VAL A 138 47.48 60.63 0.30
CA VAL A 138 47.65 60.61 -1.16
C VAL A 138 49.14 60.72 -1.48
N PRO A 139 49.74 59.81 -2.28
CA PRO A 139 51.14 59.89 -2.63
C PRO A 139 51.52 61.26 -3.23
N PRO A 140 52.69 61.83 -2.87
CA PRO A 140 53.06 63.21 -3.24
C PRO A 140 53.13 63.46 -4.75
N VAL A 141 53.28 62.39 -5.54
CA VAL A 141 53.27 62.42 -7.01
C VAL A 141 51.92 62.85 -7.58
N LEU A 142 50.81 62.64 -6.84
CA LEU A 142 49.45 63.00 -7.26
C LEU A 142 48.97 64.34 -6.67
N GLN A 143 49.79 65.01 -5.85
CA GLN A 143 49.47 66.29 -5.20
C GLN A 143 49.77 67.52 -6.08
N SER A 144 50.57 67.38 -7.14
CA SER A 144 50.87 68.45 -8.10
C SER A 144 50.88 67.95 -9.53
N ILE A 145 50.12 68.58 -10.43
CA ILE A 145 50.21 68.34 -11.87
C ILE A 145 51.23 69.32 -12.44
N ILE A 146 52.36 68.80 -12.91
CA ILE A 146 53.37 69.56 -13.63
C ILE A 146 53.14 69.33 -15.12
N ASP A 147 52.73 70.38 -15.83
CA ASP A 147 52.59 70.33 -17.30
C ASP A 147 53.98 70.46 -17.95
N ALA A 148 54.47 69.37 -18.54
CA ALA A 148 55.79 69.30 -19.16
C ALA A 148 55.94 70.18 -20.43
N THR A 149 54.83 70.68 -21.00
CA THR A 149 54.86 71.58 -22.17
C THR A 149 54.86 73.07 -21.82
N THR A 150 54.43 73.44 -20.60
CA THR A 150 54.33 74.85 -20.17
C THR A 150 55.10 75.16 -18.88
N GLY A 151 55.63 74.15 -18.17
CA GLY A 151 56.39 74.32 -16.93
C GLY A 151 55.57 74.80 -15.74
N ALA A 152 54.25 74.98 -15.90
CA ALA A 152 53.37 75.45 -14.85
C ALA A 152 52.96 74.28 -13.93
N SER A 153 53.19 74.45 -12.62
CA SER A 153 52.69 73.54 -11.58
C SER A 153 51.30 73.99 -11.14
N THR A 154 50.31 73.12 -11.33
CA THR A 154 48.95 73.34 -10.81
C THR A 154 48.70 72.39 -9.63
N PRO A 155 48.32 72.90 -8.45
CA PRO A 155 48.01 72.04 -7.31
C PRO A 155 46.72 71.24 -7.60
N THR A 156 46.73 69.94 -7.33
CA THR A 156 45.54 69.09 -7.56
C THR A 156 44.37 69.40 -6.61
N SER A 157 44.56 70.28 -5.63
CA SER A 157 43.51 70.79 -4.73
C SER A 157 42.36 71.49 -5.47
N GLY A 158 42.61 72.09 -6.65
CA GLY A 158 41.57 72.69 -7.49
C GLY A 158 40.86 71.71 -8.43
N VAL A 159 41.33 70.46 -8.51
CA VAL A 159 40.82 69.45 -9.43
C VAL A 159 39.71 68.65 -8.75
N SER A 160 38.46 69.13 -8.87
CA SER A 160 37.29 68.36 -8.43
C SER A 160 37.19 67.03 -9.17
N LEU A 161 37.01 65.93 -8.44
CA LEU A 161 36.88 64.56 -8.98
C LEU A 161 35.65 64.36 -9.89
N ARG A 162 34.69 65.30 -9.85
CA ARG A 162 33.62 65.46 -10.84
C ARG A 162 33.35 66.94 -11.13
N GLY A 163 34.16 67.55 -12.00
CA GLY A 163 33.85 68.85 -12.61
C GLY A 163 32.78 68.72 -13.71
N PRO A 164 31.97 69.76 -13.99
CA PRO A 164 30.93 69.73 -15.03
C PRO A 164 31.50 69.80 -16.46
N ASP A 165 32.80 70.08 -16.60
CA ASP A 165 33.42 70.28 -17.91
C ASP A 165 33.99 68.98 -18.46
N ILE A 166 33.39 68.55 -19.57
CA ILE A 166 33.86 67.47 -20.43
C ILE A 166 35.23 67.89 -20.98
N VAL A 167 36.31 67.38 -20.39
CA VAL A 167 37.66 67.56 -20.95
C VAL A 167 37.72 66.78 -22.27
N PRO A 168 37.92 67.41 -23.44
CA PRO A 168 37.66 66.76 -24.74
C PRO A 168 38.66 65.67 -25.17
N PHE A 169 39.69 65.37 -24.37
CA PHE A 169 40.73 64.41 -24.72
C PHE A 169 40.99 63.45 -23.55
N GLU A 170 40.73 62.16 -23.76
CA GLU A 170 40.95 61.08 -22.78
C GLU A 170 42.43 60.88 -22.41
N ASN A 171 43.37 61.47 -23.16
CA ASN A 171 44.82 61.35 -22.95
C ASN A 171 45.47 62.55 -22.21
N SER A 172 44.69 63.52 -21.71
CA SER A 172 45.23 64.63 -20.92
C SER A 172 45.76 64.14 -19.56
N LEU A 173 46.93 64.63 -19.13
CA LEU A 173 47.53 64.31 -17.82
C LEU A 173 46.54 64.53 -16.65
N GLN A 174 45.68 65.55 -16.75
CA GLN A 174 44.66 65.84 -15.75
C GLN A 174 43.56 64.75 -15.67
N ALA A 175 43.20 64.15 -16.81
CA ALA A 175 42.23 63.05 -16.85
C ALA A 175 42.81 61.77 -16.25
N ARG A 176 44.10 61.50 -16.48
CA ARG A 176 44.81 60.36 -15.88
C ARG A 176 44.92 60.49 -14.36
N VAL A 177 45.34 61.66 -13.87
CA VAL A 177 45.42 61.96 -12.44
C VAL A 177 44.05 61.86 -11.77
N ARG A 178 42.96 62.34 -12.40
CA ARG A 178 41.60 62.15 -11.89
C ARG A 178 41.19 60.68 -11.81
N ARG A 179 41.55 59.87 -12.82
CA ARG A 179 41.25 58.43 -12.84
C ARG A 179 42.01 57.69 -11.73
N ASP A 180 43.30 57.98 -11.59
CA ASP A 180 44.15 57.36 -10.58
C ASP A 180 43.67 57.77 -9.18
N LEU A 181 43.37 59.05 -8.95
CA LEU A 181 42.83 59.54 -7.67
C LEU A 181 41.45 58.94 -7.36
N ASN A 182 40.55 58.84 -8.35
CA ASN A 182 39.28 58.13 -8.17
C ASN A 182 39.51 56.67 -7.77
N SER A 183 40.44 55.96 -8.43
CA SER A 183 40.76 54.56 -8.08
C SER A 183 41.35 54.41 -6.67
N PHE A 184 42.17 55.38 -6.21
CA PHE A 184 42.67 55.40 -4.83
C PHE A 184 41.57 55.69 -3.82
N SER A 185 40.64 56.61 -4.15
CA SER A 185 39.50 56.90 -3.29
C SER A 185 38.55 55.70 -3.19
N GLU A 186 38.30 55.00 -4.29
CA GLU A 186 37.51 53.77 -4.31
C GLU A 186 38.20 52.64 -3.52
N ALA A 187 39.52 52.45 -3.70
CA ALA A 187 40.28 51.44 -2.96
C ALA A 187 40.29 51.72 -1.45
N PHE A 188 40.37 52.97 -1.02
CA PHE A 188 40.30 53.31 0.40
C PHE A 188 38.89 53.20 0.97
N GLU A 189 37.86 53.61 0.23
CA GLU A 189 36.48 53.38 0.65
C GLU A 189 36.23 51.87 0.83
N GLN A 190 36.77 51.04 -0.08
CA GLN A 190 36.75 49.59 0.07
C GLN A 190 37.49 49.12 1.32
N LEU A 191 38.70 49.63 1.59
CA LEU A 191 39.45 49.30 2.82
C LEU A 191 38.75 49.76 4.10
N GLN A 192 38.07 50.91 4.08
CA GLN A 192 37.28 51.39 5.23
C GLN A 192 36.07 50.51 5.46
N ILE A 193 35.37 50.12 4.39
CA ILE A 193 34.24 49.17 4.48
C ILE A 193 34.74 47.82 5.00
N GLU A 194 35.86 47.33 4.50
CA GLU A 194 36.48 46.09 4.97
C GLU A 194 36.85 46.19 6.44
N SER A 195 37.57 47.24 6.85
CA SER A 195 37.94 47.49 8.26
C SER A 195 36.72 47.59 9.18
N GLN A 196 35.62 48.18 8.72
CA GLN A 196 34.36 48.22 9.49
C GLN A 196 33.64 46.87 9.52
N SER A 197 33.84 46.01 8.52
CA SER A 197 33.26 44.67 8.46
C SER A 197 34.02 43.62 9.28
N ILE A 198 35.29 43.87 9.63
CA ILE A 198 36.14 42.93 10.38
C ILE A 198 35.61 42.69 11.82
N PRO A 199 35.35 43.71 12.67
CA PRO A 199 34.88 43.48 14.04
C PRO A 199 33.59 42.64 14.17
N PRO A 200 32.53 42.86 13.37
CA PRO A 200 31.34 42.00 13.45
C PRO A 200 31.60 40.59 12.92
N GLN A 201 32.51 40.40 11.96
CA GLN A 201 32.92 39.07 11.50
C GLN A 201 33.72 38.32 12.58
N GLU A 202 34.70 38.99 13.21
CA GLU A 202 35.44 38.42 14.35
C GLU A 202 34.50 38.04 15.50
N TYR A 203 33.53 38.89 15.81
CA TYR A 203 32.52 38.58 16.82
C TYR A 203 31.64 37.38 16.43
N ALA A 204 31.25 37.25 15.16
CA ALA A 204 30.50 36.10 14.68
C ALA A 204 31.33 34.80 14.75
N LEU A 205 32.59 34.85 14.32
CA LEU A 205 33.52 33.71 14.40
C LEU A 205 33.80 33.30 15.84
N ASN A 206 34.01 34.25 16.75
CA ASN A 206 34.21 33.93 18.18
C ASN A 206 32.97 33.26 18.77
N LYS A 207 31.76 33.67 18.39
CA LYS A 207 30.53 32.98 18.80
C LYS A 207 30.42 31.56 18.25
N GLU A 208 30.85 31.34 17.01
CA GLU A 208 30.91 30.00 16.41
C GLU A 208 31.93 29.12 17.13
N LEU A 209 33.11 29.66 17.47
CA LEU A 209 34.11 28.96 18.28
C LEU A 209 33.57 28.58 19.66
N ASP A 210 32.95 29.52 20.38
CA ASP A 210 32.33 29.25 21.68
C ASP A 210 31.22 28.18 21.57
N ALA A 211 30.49 28.13 20.45
CA ALA A 211 29.47 27.11 20.23
C ALA A 211 30.08 25.73 19.98
N LEU A 212 31.14 25.65 19.16
CA LEU A 212 31.88 24.43 18.89
C LEU A 212 32.58 23.89 20.15
N GLU A 213 33.16 24.76 20.98
CA GLU A 213 33.79 24.35 22.25
C GLU A 213 32.77 23.70 23.19
N ARG A 214 31.57 24.29 23.33
CA ARG A 214 30.47 23.66 24.09
C ARG A 214 30.06 22.31 23.50
N GLN A 215 29.98 22.19 22.17
CA GLN A 215 29.68 20.91 21.53
C GLN A 215 30.76 19.85 21.80
N MET A 216 32.04 20.25 21.79
CA MET A 216 33.16 19.37 22.12
C MET A 216 33.10 18.89 23.58
N ASP A 217 32.91 19.80 24.54
CA ASP A 217 32.77 19.46 25.97
C ASP A 217 31.60 18.49 26.20
N GLU A 218 30.47 18.73 25.54
CA GLU A 218 29.32 17.84 25.61
C GLU A 218 29.62 16.44 25.04
N LEU A 219 30.35 16.35 23.92
CA LEU A 219 30.74 15.08 23.32
C LEU A 219 31.78 14.33 24.19
N GLU A 220 32.69 15.05 24.84
CA GLU A 220 33.65 14.47 25.78
C GLU A 220 32.95 13.92 27.04
N ASP A 221 31.98 14.64 27.60
CA ASP A 221 31.16 14.13 28.72
C ASP A 221 30.38 12.88 28.29
N LEU A 222 29.71 12.93 27.14
CA LEU A 222 29.01 11.76 26.58
C LEU A 222 29.95 10.56 26.40
N HIS A 223 31.13 10.78 25.82
CA HIS A 223 32.13 9.73 25.60
C HIS A 223 32.59 9.12 26.93
N SER A 224 32.91 9.95 27.93
CA SER A 224 33.37 9.49 29.23
C SER A 224 32.32 8.64 29.96
N ARG A 225 31.05 9.08 29.92
CA ARG A 225 29.92 8.34 30.51
C ARG A 225 29.70 7.02 29.80
N ILE A 226 29.67 7.00 28.46
CA ILE A 226 29.53 5.77 27.67
C ILE A 226 30.69 4.80 27.96
N GLN A 227 31.91 5.30 28.06
CA GLN A 227 33.10 4.49 28.35
C GLN A 227 33.02 3.84 29.73
N SER A 228 32.53 4.57 30.75
CA SER A 228 32.31 4.01 32.09
C SER A 228 31.28 2.86 32.08
N LEU A 229 30.18 3.04 31.35
CA LEU A 229 29.10 2.06 31.26
C LEU A 229 29.52 0.78 30.52
N ARG A 230 30.48 0.85 29.60
CA ARG A 230 30.94 -0.31 28.82
C ARG A 230 31.48 -1.46 29.68
N THR A 231 31.95 -1.17 30.90
CA THR A 231 32.50 -2.17 31.84
C THR A 231 31.55 -2.58 32.96
N SER A 232 30.36 -1.98 33.03
CA SER A 232 29.39 -2.16 34.12
C SER A 232 28.43 -3.34 33.89
N THR A 233 27.53 -3.64 34.83
CA THR A 233 26.53 -4.72 34.64
C THR A 233 25.40 -4.29 33.71
N PHE A 234 24.59 -5.23 33.21
CA PHE A 234 23.46 -4.89 32.32
C PHE A 234 22.45 -3.93 32.96
N GLU A 235 22.14 -4.10 34.24
CA GLU A 235 21.23 -3.23 34.98
C GLU A 235 21.81 -1.81 35.14
N ASP A 236 23.10 -1.70 35.47
CA ASP A 236 23.82 -0.42 35.54
C ASP A 236 23.84 0.28 34.18
N VAL A 237 24.01 -0.48 33.08
CA VAL A 237 23.91 0.07 31.71
C VAL A 237 22.51 0.62 31.45
N CYS A 238 21.45 -0.11 31.80
CA CYS A 238 20.08 0.36 31.64
C CYS A 238 19.81 1.65 32.43
N GLN A 239 20.24 1.72 33.69
CA GLN A 239 20.10 2.92 34.52
C GLN A 239 20.96 4.08 34.00
N GLY A 240 22.18 3.77 33.56
CA GLY A 240 23.11 4.71 32.93
C GLY A 240 22.53 5.34 31.67
N LEU A 241 21.91 4.54 30.80
CA LEU A 241 21.23 5.02 29.59
C LEU A 241 20.04 5.94 29.92
N LYS A 242 19.24 5.62 30.94
CA LYS A 242 18.16 6.51 31.42
C LYS A 242 18.73 7.84 31.92
N SER A 243 19.85 7.81 32.66
CA SER A 243 20.52 9.02 33.14
C SER A 243 21.10 9.87 32.00
N LEU A 244 21.71 9.23 30.99
CA LEU A 244 22.22 9.88 29.79
C LEU A 244 21.10 10.55 28.99
N ARG A 245 19.96 9.87 28.88
CA ARG A 245 18.77 10.43 28.23
C ARG A 245 18.22 11.64 28.97
N ALA A 246 18.25 11.63 30.30
CA ALA A 246 17.83 12.76 31.12
C ALA A 246 18.79 13.95 30.99
N ALA A 247 20.09 13.71 30.88
CA ALA A 247 21.11 14.74 30.67
C ALA A 247 21.03 15.37 29.27
N TYR A 248 20.72 14.58 28.24
CA TYR A 248 20.66 15.03 26.84
C TYR A 248 19.35 14.65 26.14
N PRO A 249 18.23 15.34 26.40
CA PRO A 249 16.92 15.01 25.82
C PRO A 249 16.81 15.24 24.31
N SER A 250 17.60 16.17 23.76
CA SER A 250 17.57 16.53 22.33
C SER A 250 18.40 15.59 21.45
N LYS A 251 19.46 14.97 21.99
CA LYS A 251 20.39 14.13 21.22
C LYS A 251 19.86 12.71 20.97
N PRO A 252 20.01 12.16 19.76
CA PRO A 252 19.52 10.82 19.41
C PRO A 252 20.53 9.72 19.79
N LEU A 253 20.47 9.24 21.03
CA LEU A 253 21.45 8.28 21.60
C LEU A 253 21.26 6.81 21.17
N HIS A 254 20.45 6.54 20.15
CA HIS A 254 20.01 5.19 19.82
C HIS A 254 21.17 4.26 19.41
N ARG A 255 22.14 4.74 18.63
CA ARG A 255 23.26 3.92 18.13
C ARG A 255 24.22 3.54 19.25
N GLU A 256 24.57 4.52 20.07
CA GLU A 256 25.46 4.37 21.23
C GLU A 256 24.83 3.44 22.26
N SER A 257 23.52 3.60 22.50
CA SER A 257 22.76 2.74 23.41
C SER A 257 22.77 1.28 22.95
N ILE A 258 22.58 1.04 21.65
CA ILE A 258 22.64 -0.32 21.09
C ILE A 258 24.05 -0.87 21.16
N ALA A 259 25.09 -0.07 20.92
CA ALA A 259 26.47 -0.52 21.04
C ALA A 259 26.81 -0.99 22.47
N LEU A 260 26.23 -0.35 23.50
CA LEU A 260 26.36 -0.76 24.90
C LEU A 260 25.56 -2.03 25.23
N ILE A 261 24.33 -2.16 24.72
CA ILE A 261 23.43 -3.29 25.00
C ILE A 261 23.82 -4.56 24.22
N HIS A 262 24.28 -4.40 22.97
CA HIS A 262 24.62 -5.48 22.06
C HIS A 262 25.50 -6.60 22.64
N PRO A 263 26.64 -6.34 23.34
CA PRO A 263 27.47 -7.41 23.88
C PRO A 263 26.75 -8.27 24.92
N TYR A 264 25.91 -7.67 25.79
CA TYR A 264 25.12 -8.40 26.78
C TYR A 264 24.05 -9.24 26.10
N PHE A 265 23.32 -8.64 25.16
CA PHE A 265 22.28 -9.34 24.41
C PHE A 265 22.84 -10.49 23.56
N SER A 266 23.97 -10.26 22.88
CA SER A 266 24.66 -11.31 22.10
C SER A 266 25.16 -12.45 22.98
N LYS A 267 25.64 -12.17 24.20
CA LYS A 267 26.09 -13.21 25.13
C LYS A 267 24.91 -14.03 25.66
N ALA A 268 23.82 -13.36 26.04
CA ALA A 268 22.63 -14.04 26.54
C ALA A 268 21.99 -14.92 25.46
N THR A 269 21.86 -14.41 24.24
CA THR A 269 21.26 -15.14 23.11
C THR A 269 22.09 -16.31 22.59
N ALA A 270 23.40 -16.36 22.87
CA ALA A 270 24.28 -17.43 22.39
C ALA A 270 23.98 -18.81 23.00
N SER A 271 23.51 -18.84 24.24
CA SER A 271 23.14 -20.07 24.98
C SER A 271 21.64 -20.09 25.34
N TRP A 272 20.83 -19.28 24.66
CA TRP A 272 19.43 -19.12 25.00
C TRP A 272 18.56 -20.18 24.32
N ASP A 273 17.75 -20.87 25.12
CA ASP A 273 16.59 -21.62 24.63
C ASP A 273 15.29 -20.84 24.89
N PRO A 274 14.64 -20.29 23.85
CA PRO A 274 13.40 -19.53 23.98
C PRO A 274 12.20 -20.31 24.53
N LEU A 275 12.25 -21.65 24.55
CA LEU A 275 11.15 -22.48 25.05
C LEU A 275 11.19 -22.69 26.57
N GLU A 276 12.38 -22.62 27.17
CA GLU A 276 12.57 -22.77 28.62
C GLU A 276 12.50 -21.42 29.34
N ASP A 277 13.15 -20.40 28.78
CA ASP A 277 13.21 -19.05 29.34
C ASP A 277 12.79 -18.01 28.28
N SER A 278 11.86 -17.14 28.63
CA SER A 278 11.40 -16.04 27.77
C SER A 278 12.27 -14.79 27.86
N LEU A 279 13.31 -14.76 28.72
CA LEU A 279 14.16 -13.58 28.96
C LEU A 279 13.33 -12.34 29.33
N GLU A 280 12.41 -12.50 30.28
CA GLU A 280 11.44 -11.47 30.67
C GLU A 280 12.10 -10.18 31.15
N ASP A 281 13.17 -10.31 31.94
CA ASP A 281 13.91 -9.16 32.48
C ASP A 281 14.52 -8.28 31.37
N MET A 282 15.06 -8.92 30.31
CA MET A 282 15.61 -8.19 29.16
C MET A 282 14.52 -7.58 28.28
N ALA A 283 13.40 -8.29 28.07
CA ALA A 283 12.27 -7.74 27.34
C ALA A 283 11.66 -6.53 28.07
N ALA A 284 11.53 -6.61 29.40
CA ALA A 284 11.07 -5.50 30.24
C ALA A 284 12.04 -4.31 30.17
N ALA A 285 13.35 -4.56 30.30
CA ALA A 285 14.37 -3.52 30.17
C ALA A 285 14.32 -2.84 28.78
N PHE A 286 14.11 -3.60 27.70
CA PHE A 286 13.97 -3.03 26.36
C PHE A 286 12.68 -2.23 26.19
N ALA A 287 11.60 -2.60 26.89
CA ALA A 287 10.34 -1.87 26.86
C ALA A 287 10.49 -0.51 27.54
N GLU A 288 11.16 -0.47 28.69
CA GLU A 288 11.48 0.77 29.40
C GLU A 288 12.45 1.67 28.63
N LEU A 289 13.38 1.06 27.88
CA LEU A 289 14.36 1.78 27.07
C LEU A 289 13.89 2.05 25.62
N ALA A 290 12.63 1.72 25.28
CA ALA A 290 12.13 1.81 23.90
C ALA A 290 12.32 3.21 23.30
N ASP A 291 12.08 4.26 24.08
CA ASP A 291 12.25 5.67 23.71
C ASP A 291 13.71 6.09 23.43
N ILE A 292 14.67 5.28 23.87
CA ILE A 292 16.11 5.53 23.78
C ILE A 292 16.72 4.68 22.66
N ILE A 293 16.42 3.38 22.63
CA ILE A 293 17.02 2.42 21.69
C ILE A 293 16.35 2.46 20.31
N GLN A 294 15.09 2.91 20.23
CA GLN A 294 14.38 3.03 18.96
C GLN A 294 14.39 4.48 18.46
N PRO A 295 14.60 4.69 17.15
CA PRO A 295 14.57 6.03 16.57
C PRO A 295 13.14 6.60 16.64
N ARG A 296 13.01 7.79 17.25
CA ARG A 296 11.72 8.51 17.45
C ARG A 296 10.98 8.87 16.16
N SER A 297 11.68 8.96 15.03
CA SER A 297 11.07 9.28 13.74
C SER A 297 11.77 8.55 12.60
N ARG A 298 11.03 7.73 11.84
CA ARG A 298 11.44 7.34 10.49
C ARG A 298 11.12 8.50 9.55
N ARG A 299 11.93 9.58 9.56
CA ARG A 299 11.82 10.58 8.49
C ARG A 299 12.35 9.97 7.20
N ILE A 300 11.41 9.52 6.37
CA ILE A 300 11.69 8.95 5.06
C ILE A 300 12.01 10.10 4.11
N THR A 301 13.29 10.43 3.98
CA THR A 301 13.75 11.37 2.95
C THR A 301 13.76 10.65 1.60
N SER A 302 12.75 10.91 0.76
CA SER A 302 12.91 10.69 -0.68
C SER A 302 13.86 11.77 -1.18
N ARG A 303 15.05 11.37 -1.65
CA ARG A 303 16.05 12.29 -2.19
C ARG A 303 15.48 12.97 -3.44
N ALA A 304 14.84 14.12 -3.26
CA ALA A 304 14.53 15.02 -4.36
C ALA A 304 15.85 15.60 -4.87
N TYR A 305 15.99 15.75 -6.18
CA TYR A 305 17.18 16.33 -6.80
C TYR A 305 17.32 17.78 -6.36
N THR A 306 18.30 18.07 -5.51
CA THR A 306 18.68 19.44 -5.13
C THR A 306 19.73 19.97 -6.11
N HIS A 307 19.61 21.25 -6.48
CA HIS A 307 20.50 21.87 -7.45
C HIS A 307 21.93 22.01 -6.86
N PRO A 308 23.01 21.88 -7.65
CA PRO A 308 24.40 21.93 -7.13
C PRO A 308 24.76 23.21 -6.35
N SER A 309 24.04 24.30 -6.58
CA SER A 309 24.21 25.58 -5.90
C SER A 309 23.63 25.61 -4.48
N GLU A 310 22.56 24.85 -4.20
CA GLU A 310 21.97 24.72 -2.86
C GLU A 310 22.79 23.77 -1.98
N ALA A 311 23.44 22.77 -2.59
CA ALA A 311 24.25 21.77 -1.89
C ALA A 311 25.54 22.34 -1.27
N LEU A 312 26.03 23.48 -1.75
CA LEU A 312 27.25 24.12 -1.22
C LEU A 312 26.96 25.05 -0.03
N VAL A 313 25.77 25.65 0.03
CA VAL A 313 25.32 26.50 1.15
C VAL A 313 24.80 25.65 2.31
N SER A 314 24.18 24.50 2.00
CA SER A 314 23.56 23.62 3.00
C SER A 314 24.54 22.65 3.67
N ARG A 315 25.81 22.63 3.25
CA ARG A 315 26.78 21.60 3.65
C ARG A 315 27.04 21.55 5.17
N ASN A 316 26.85 22.65 5.88
CA ASN A 316 27.08 22.72 7.33
C ASN A 316 25.82 22.38 8.18
N VAL A 317 24.62 22.42 7.60
CA VAL A 317 23.36 22.11 8.31
C VAL A 317 22.87 20.69 7.99
N VAL A 318 23.23 20.19 6.82
CA VAL A 318 22.78 18.90 6.29
C VAL A 318 23.56 17.73 6.89
N GLU A 319 24.81 17.90 7.34
CA GLU A 319 25.58 16.78 7.91
C GLU A 319 25.03 16.29 9.27
N GLU A 320 24.59 17.19 10.16
CA GLU A 320 23.96 16.79 11.44
C GLU A 320 22.54 16.21 11.24
N GLU A 321 21.76 16.69 10.26
CA GLU A 321 20.40 16.20 10.00
C GLU A 321 20.35 14.94 9.09
N GLU A 322 21.35 14.72 8.22
CA GLU A 322 21.39 13.56 7.32
C GLU A 322 21.78 12.26 8.03
N GLU A 323 22.60 12.32 9.08
CA GLU A 323 23.06 11.11 9.79
C GLU A 323 21.90 10.33 10.44
N ASP A 324 20.82 11.00 10.82
CA ASP A 324 19.70 10.41 11.55
C ASP A 324 18.55 9.90 10.66
N THR A 325 18.61 10.12 9.35
CA THR A 325 17.54 9.69 8.44
C THR A 325 17.77 8.27 7.94
N ILE A 326 16.93 7.32 8.39
CA ILE A 326 16.95 5.94 7.88
C ILE A 326 16.52 5.92 6.41
N LYS A 327 17.45 5.57 5.53
CA LYS A 327 17.18 5.45 4.08
C LYS A 327 16.15 4.35 3.84
N ARG A 328 15.28 4.54 2.82
CA ARG A 328 14.31 3.50 2.40
C ARG A 328 15.04 2.19 2.12
N GLY A 329 14.59 1.10 2.76
CA GLY A 329 15.18 -0.23 2.60
C GLY A 329 16.40 -0.51 3.49
N THR A 330 16.80 0.42 4.37
CA THR A 330 17.83 0.17 5.39
C THR A 330 17.21 -0.10 6.75
N THR A 331 17.84 -1.01 7.50
CA THR A 331 17.40 -1.49 8.80
C THR A 331 18.06 -0.66 9.90
N SER A 332 17.35 -0.31 10.98
CA SER A 332 17.97 0.38 12.12
C SER A 332 18.96 -0.54 12.85
N ALA A 333 19.84 0.03 13.68
CA ALA A 333 20.76 -0.78 14.50
C ALA A 333 20.00 -1.75 15.43
N TYR A 334 18.86 -1.31 15.99
CA TYR A 334 18.03 -2.14 16.87
C TYR A 334 17.36 -3.26 16.09
N GLU A 335 16.77 -2.91 14.95
CA GLU A 335 16.14 -3.87 14.04
C GLU A 335 17.17 -4.92 13.54
N THR A 336 18.41 -4.50 13.28
CA THR A 336 19.49 -5.39 12.85
C THR A 336 19.92 -6.33 13.97
N MET A 337 20.01 -5.84 15.21
CA MET A 337 20.28 -6.65 16.40
C MET A 337 19.19 -7.72 16.60
N MET A 338 17.92 -7.33 16.51
CA MET A 338 16.79 -8.26 16.60
C MET A 338 16.81 -9.31 15.47
N LEU A 339 17.13 -8.89 14.24
CA LEU A 339 17.24 -9.80 13.10
C LEU A 339 18.38 -10.81 13.20
N LYS A 340 19.50 -10.41 13.81
CA LYS A 340 20.72 -11.24 13.87
C LYS A 340 20.72 -12.21 15.04
N PHE A 341 20.19 -11.81 16.19
CA PHE A 341 20.30 -12.59 17.43
C PHE A 341 18.96 -13.18 17.87
N TRP A 342 17.92 -12.34 17.96
CA TRP A 342 16.61 -12.78 18.46
C TRP A 342 15.88 -13.67 17.46
N LEU A 343 15.74 -13.20 16.21
CA LEU A 343 14.95 -13.88 15.19
C LEU A 343 15.45 -15.31 14.89
N PRO A 344 16.75 -15.58 14.71
CA PRO A 344 17.21 -16.94 14.41
C PRO A 344 16.94 -17.93 15.56
N ALA A 345 17.14 -17.50 16.81
CA ALA A 345 16.85 -18.32 17.99
C ALA A 345 15.36 -18.66 18.07
N VAL A 346 14.49 -17.65 17.96
CA VAL A 346 13.03 -17.85 18.00
C VAL A 346 12.53 -18.62 16.78
N SER A 347 13.05 -18.37 15.58
CA SER A 347 12.70 -19.18 14.40
C SER A 347 13.09 -20.64 14.55
N SER A 348 14.21 -20.94 15.22
CA SER A 348 14.58 -22.31 15.56
C SER A 348 13.63 -22.91 16.59
N ALA A 349 13.31 -22.16 17.66
CA ALA A 349 12.34 -22.57 18.67
C ALA A 349 10.94 -22.82 18.08
N VAL A 350 10.45 -21.97 17.17
CA VAL A 350 9.19 -22.20 16.44
C VAL A 350 9.25 -23.52 15.67
N THR A 351 10.40 -23.90 15.14
CA THR A 351 10.56 -25.17 14.39
C THR A 351 10.55 -26.39 15.33
N GLN A 352 11.13 -26.29 16.53
CA GLN A 352 11.22 -27.39 17.51
C GLN A 352 9.98 -27.54 18.40
N TRP A 353 9.26 -26.45 18.66
CA TRP A 353 8.11 -26.38 19.57
C TRP A 353 6.98 -27.37 19.25
N ASP A 354 6.39 -28.05 20.24
CA ASP A 354 5.20 -28.87 20.00
C ASP A 354 3.92 -28.02 19.99
N VAL A 355 3.23 -28.03 18.84
CA VAL A 355 1.97 -27.30 18.61
C VAL A 355 0.91 -27.63 19.66
N LYS A 356 0.91 -28.86 20.19
CA LYS A 356 -0.08 -29.30 21.19
C LYS A 356 0.11 -28.67 22.56
N HIS A 357 1.27 -28.07 22.82
CA HIS A 357 1.63 -27.45 24.10
C HIS A 357 1.99 -25.97 23.87
N PRO A 358 1.01 -25.07 23.66
CA PRO A 358 1.27 -23.72 23.18
C PRO A 358 1.84 -22.75 24.22
N ARG A 359 1.73 -23.07 25.52
CA ARG A 359 2.03 -22.13 26.63
C ARG A 359 3.42 -21.49 26.57
N ALA A 360 4.47 -22.27 26.32
CA ALA A 360 5.83 -21.75 26.28
C ALA A 360 6.04 -20.72 25.15
N MET A 361 5.58 -21.07 23.94
CA MET A 361 5.69 -20.19 22.77
C MET A 361 4.77 -18.97 22.88
N LEU A 362 3.57 -19.11 23.47
CA LEU A 362 2.67 -17.99 23.72
C LEU A 362 3.28 -16.98 24.68
N ARG A 363 3.82 -17.45 25.81
CA ARG A 363 4.52 -16.60 26.79
C ARG A 363 5.66 -15.82 26.13
N LEU A 364 6.47 -16.49 25.30
CA LEU A 364 7.55 -15.86 24.55
C LEU A 364 7.04 -14.75 23.62
N VAL A 365 5.97 -15.01 22.86
CA VAL A 365 5.38 -14.02 21.95
C VAL A 365 4.78 -12.85 22.73
N GLU A 366 4.04 -13.10 23.80
CA GLU A 366 3.41 -12.06 24.65
C GLU A 366 4.46 -11.12 25.26
N VAL A 367 5.52 -11.67 25.84
CA VAL A 367 6.60 -10.92 26.50
C VAL A 367 7.34 -10.02 25.51
N TRP A 368 7.64 -10.51 24.31
CA TRP A 368 8.44 -9.77 23.33
C TRP A 368 7.63 -8.90 22.36
N THR A 369 6.31 -9.13 22.20
CA THR A 369 5.44 -8.32 21.33
C THR A 369 5.58 -6.80 21.51
N PRO A 370 5.62 -6.22 22.74
CA PRO A 370 5.70 -4.76 22.89
C PRO A 370 7.03 -4.15 22.41
N VAL A 371 8.11 -4.92 22.38
CA VAL A 371 9.46 -4.45 22.04
C VAL A 371 9.90 -4.83 20.63
N LEU A 372 9.21 -5.77 19.99
CA LEU A 372 9.61 -6.27 18.68
C LEU A 372 9.37 -5.27 17.55
N PRO A 373 10.32 -5.14 16.61
CA PRO A 373 10.05 -4.44 15.36
C PRO A 373 8.85 -5.07 14.63
N PRO A 374 7.91 -4.28 14.09
CA PRO A 374 6.65 -4.81 13.56
C PRO A 374 6.80 -5.87 12.47
N PHE A 375 7.84 -5.76 11.63
CA PHE A 375 8.10 -6.73 10.57
C PHE A 375 8.70 -8.04 11.09
N VAL A 376 9.47 -8.01 12.19
CA VAL A 376 10.03 -9.20 12.84
C VAL A 376 8.91 -9.99 13.51
N GLY A 377 8.05 -9.31 14.27
CA GLY A 377 6.87 -9.92 14.88
C GLY A 377 5.96 -10.58 13.84
N LYS A 378 5.66 -9.88 12.74
CA LYS A 378 4.89 -10.44 11.61
C LYS A 378 5.53 -11.70 11.04
N ARG A 379 6.86 -11.70 10.84
CA ARG A 379 7.59 -12.86 10.29
C ARG A 379 7.51 -14.08 11.21
N VAL A 380 7.64 -13.89 12.52
CA VAL A 380 7.51 -14.99 13.50
C VAL A 380 6.08 -15.51 13.52
N LEU A 381 5.08 -14.64 13.58
CA LEU A 381 3.67 -15.05 13.53
C LEU A 381 3.35 -15.81 12.24
N GLU A 382 3.92 -15.41 11.10
CA GLU A 382 3.78 -16.16 9.84
C GLU A 382 4.48 -17.52 9.83
N GLN A 383 5.54 -17.69 10.61
CA GLN A 383 6.17 -19.00 10.79
C GLN A 383 5.33 -19.90 11.70
N VAL A 384 4.78 -19.32 12.77
CA VAL A 384 3.83 -20.00 13.67
C VAL A 384 2.58 -20.42 12.90
N THR A 385 1.95 -19.52 12.13
CA THR A 385 0.73 -19.85 11.35
C THR A 385 0.98 -20.96 10.33
N ARG A 386 2.14 -20.95 9.65
CA ARG A 386 2.54 -22.06 8.76
C ARG A 386 2.64 -23.37 9.51
N LYS A 387 3.25 -23.39 10.69
CA LYS A 387 3.38 -24.59 11.51
C LYS A 387 2.03 -25.08 12.07
N LEU A 388 1.14 -24.15 12.44
CA LEU A 388 -0.24 -24.47 12.82
C LEU A 388 -0.97 -25.10 11.64
N SER A 389 -0.85 -24.53 10.43
CA SER A 389 -1.45 -25.08 9.21
C SER A 389 -0.92 -26.49 8.90
N THR A 390 0.39 -26.74 8.98
CA THR A 390 0.93 -28.09 8.76
C THR A 390 0.38 -29.10 9.78
N SER A 391 0.25 -28.71 11.05
CA SER A 391 -0.34 -29.59 12.08
C SER A 391 -1.83 -29.85 11.85
N ILE A 392 -2.60 -28.85 11.39
CA ILE A 392 -3.99 -29.04 10.97
C ILE A 392 -4.07 -29.98 9.77
N HIS A 393 -3.15 -29.83 8.81
CA HIS A 393 -3.08 -30.64 7.60
C HIS A 393 -2.82 -32.12 7.92
N GLU A 394 -1.95 -32.41 8.88
CA GLU A 394 -1.70 -33.77 9.37
C GLU A 394 -2.84 -34.31 10.24
N TRP A 395 -3.56 -33.43 10.94
CA TRP A 395 -4.64 -33.84 11.82
C TRP A 395 -5.81 -34.47 11.03
N ASN A 396 -6.21 -35.66 11.49
CA ASN A 396 -7.38 -36.37 10.99
C ASN A 396 -8.44 -36.49 12.11
N PRO A 397 -9.62 -35.86 11.96
CA PRO A 397 -10.67 -35.86 12.98
C PRO A 397 -11.17 -37.27 13.35
N ARG A 398 -11.01 -38.26 12.46
CA ARG A 398 -11.49 -39.64 12.69
C ARG A 398 -10.55 -40.50 13.52
N LYS A 399 -9.24 -40.18 13.52
CA LYS A 399 -8.20 -41.01 14.16
C LYS A 399 -7.73 -40.42 15.48
N PHE A 400 -7.70 -39.09 15.60
CA PHE A 400 -7.15 -38.42 16.77
C PHE A 400 -8.25 -37.94 17.71
N LYS A 401 -8.21 -38.42 18.96
CA LYS A 401 -9.13 -37.99 20.03
C LYS A 401 -8.93 -36.51 20.43
N LYS A 402 -7.70 -35.99 20.34
CA LYS A 402 -7.42 -34.58 20.63
C LYS A 402 -7.73 -33.75 19.38
N SER A 403 -8.65 -32.81 19.52
CA SER A 403 -9.07 -31.91 18.44
C SER A 403 -8.30 -30.58 18.51
N PRO A 404 -8.01 -29.92 17.38
CA PRO A 404 -7.18 -28.72 17.30
C PRO A 404 -7.65 -27.54 18.15
N HIS A 405 -8.92 -27.52 18.57
CA HIS A 405 -9.46 -26.47 19.42
C HIS A 405 -8.64 -26.28 20.70
N MET A 406 -8.01 -27.34 21.21
CA MET A 406 -7.20 -27.27 22.44
C MET A 406 -5.96 -26.39 22.33
N TRP A 407 -5.46 -26.13 21.12
CA TRP A 407 -4.25 -25.32 20.91
C TRP A 407 -4.47 -24.17 19.93
N VAL A 408 -5.35 -24.30 18.93
CA VAL A 408 -5.68 -23.19 18.01
C VAL A 408 -6.34 -22.02 18.75
N MET A 409 -7.17 -22.31 19.77
CA MET A 409 -7.93 -21.28 20.49
C MET A 409 -7.02 -20.27 21.19
N ASP A 410 -5.91 -20.74 21.77
CA ASP A 410 -4.96 -19.88 22.47
C ASP A 410 -4.23 -18.93 21.51
N TRP A 411 -4.14 -19.28 20.22
CA TRP A 411 -3.50 -18.47 19.18
C TRP A 411 -4.42 -17.42 18.55
N LEU A 412 -5.74 -17.52 18.73
CA LEU A 412 -6.72 -16.63 18.08
C LEU A 412 -6.42 -15.13 18.19
N PRO A 413 -5.96 -14.58 19.34
CA PRO A 413 -5.67 -13.15 19.46
C PRO A 413 -4.54 -12.66 18.55
N PHE A 414 -3.64 -13.56 18.14
CA PHE A 414 -2.43 -13.24 17.38
C PHE A 414 -2.58 -13.54 15.87
N LEU A 415 -3.64 -14.23 15.47
CA LEU A 415 -3.86 -14.63 14.07
C LEU A 415 -4.40 -13.46 13.23
N LYS A 416 -4.13 -13.51 11.91
CA LYS A 416 -4.65 -12.52 10.98
C LYS A 416 -6.16 -12.73 10.79
N PRO A 417 -6.95 -11.66 10.52
CA PRO A 417 -8.38 -11.81 10.24
C PRO A 417 -8.69 -12.78 9.10
N ALA A 418 -7.81 -12.83 8.09
CA ALA A 418 -7.94 -13.78 6.97
C ALA A 418 -7.80 -15.26 7.39
N ASP A 419 -7.05 -15.54 8.47
CA ASP A 419 -6.89 -16.90 8.99
C ASP A 419 -8.11 -17.37 9.79
N LEU A 420 -8.90 -16.42 10.30
CA LEU A 420 -10.08 -16.63 11.13
C LEU A 420 -11.38 -16.79 10.34
N ASP A 421 -11.39 -16.39 9.06
CA ASP A 421 -12.59 -16.44 8.23
C ASP A 421 -12.97 -17.90 7.87
N PRO A 422 -14.18 -18.39 8.25
CA PRO A 422 -14.63 -19.73 7.92
C PRO A 422 -14.97 -19.92 6.42
N LYS A 423 -15.08 -18.84 5.64
CA LYS A 423 -15.33 -18.88 4.18
C LYS A 423 -14.08 -18.65 3.35
N GLY A 424 -12.98 -18.21 3.99
CA GLY A 424 -11.72 -17.93 3.33
C GLY A 424 -10.89 -19.18 3.03
N SER A 425 -9.59 -18.97 2.86
CA SER A 425 -8.58 -20.04 2.68
C SER A 425 -7.67 -20.22 3.91
N GLY A 426 -8.04 -19.61 5.03
CA GLY A 426 -7.28 -19.61 6.28
C GLY A 426 -7.35 -20.91 7.09
N LEU A 427 -6.76 -20.86 8.28
CA LEU A 427 -6.73 -21.98 9.23
C LEU A 427 -8.15 -22.49 9.58
N VAL A 428 -9.07 -21.58 9.89
CA VAL A 428 -10.46 -21.92 10.28
C VAL A 428 -11.21 -22.60 9.13
N ALA A 429 -11.03 -22.13 7.90
CA ALA A 429 -11.63 -22.73 6.72
C ALA A 429 -11.08 -24.15 6.44
N GLU A 430 -9.77 -24.37 6.63
CA GLU A 430 -9.19 -25.71 6.48
C GLU A 430 -9.75 -26.69 7.53
N ILE A 431 -9.91 -26.25 8.77
CA ILE A 431 -10.54 -27.04 9.84
C ILE A 431 -12.00 -27.34 9.49
N LYS A 432 -12.78 -26.34 9.06
CA LYS A 432 -14.18 -26.51 8.62
C LYS A 432 -14.29 -27.57 7.52
N ARG A 433 -13.40 -27.53 6.52
CA ARG A 433 -13.34 -28.53 5.43
C ARG A 433 -13.04 -29.94 5.95
N LYS A 434 -12.10 -30.08 6.89
CA LYS A 434 -11.75 -31.37 7.50
C LYS A 434 -12.89 -31.92 8.36
N ILE A 435 -13.56 -31.08 9.14
CA ILE A 435 -14.75 -31.47 9.92
C ILE A 435 -15.88 -31.91 8.97
N ARG A 436 -16.14 -31.15 7.90
CA ARG A 436 -17.10 -31.53 6.86
C ARG A 436 -16.83 -32.93 6.31
N HIS A 437 -15.59 -33.21 5.88
CA HIS A 437 -15.22 -34.53 5.36
C HIS A 437 -15.28 -35.64 6.43
N ALA A 438 -14.98 -35.31 7.69
CA ALA A 438 -15.13 -36.25 8.78
C ALA A 438 -16.60 -36.60 8.98
N LEU A 439 -17.52 -35.63 9.07
CA LEU A 439 -18.95 -35.89 9.23
C LEU A 439 -19.54 -36.74 8.09
N GLN A 440 -19.09 -36.52 6.85
CA GLN A 440 -19.51 -37.33 5.70
C GLN A 440 -19.12 -38.81 5.83
N SER A 441 -18.03 -39.13 6.53
CA SER A 441 -17.45 -40.48 6.58
C SER A 441 -17.36 -41.07 8.00
N MET A 442 -17.90 -40.37 8.99
CA MET A 442 -17.87 -40.78 10.39
C MET A 442 -18.92 -41.86 10.64
N ASP A 443 -18.62 -42.71 11.61
CA ASP A 443 -19.59 -43.63 12.18
C ASP A 443 -20.48 -42.87 13.17
N VAL A 444 -21.78 -42.84 12.89
CA VAL A 444 -22.77 -42.08 13.67
C VAL A 444 -22.84 -42.57 15.12
N SER A 445 -22.59 -43.87 15.34
CA SER A 445 -22.63 -44.50 16.67
C SER A 445 -21.59 -43.95 17.65
N LYS A 446 -20.51 -43.32 17.16
CA LYS A 446 -19.43 -42.79 18.02
C LYS A 446 -19.75 -41.42 18.63
N GLY A 447 -20.88 -40.82 18.26
CA GLY A 447 -21.31 -39.52 18.77
C GLY A 447 -20.52 -38.32 18.20
N PRO A 448 -20.66 -37.14 18.83
CA PRO A 448 -20.09 -35.91 18.31
C PRO A 448 -18.57 -35.84 18.46
N LEU A 449 -17.94 -35.11 17.54
CA LEU A 449 -16.50 -34.88 17.58
C LEU A 449 -16.10 -34.02 18.78
N PRO A 450 -14.92 -34.23 19.39
CA PRO A 450 -14.45 -33.37 20.47
C PRO A 450 -14.28 -31.91 20.04
N GLY A 451 -14.88 -31.02 20.83
CA GLY A 451 -14.76 -29.57 20.70
C GLY A 451 -15.68 -28.90 19.68
N MET A 452 -16.78 -29.57 19.30
CA MET A 452 -17.80 -29.01 18.40
C MET A 452 -18.38 -27.68 18.91
N ASP A 453 -18.53 -27.50 20.22
CA ASP A 453 -19.04 -26.24 20.79
C ASP A 453 -18.09 -25.07 20.57
N GLN A 454 -16.77 -25.27 20.69
CA GLN A 454 -15.82 -24.18 20.43
C GLN A 454 -15.77 -23.87 18.92
N TRP A 455 -15.89 -24.89 18.06
CA TRP A 455 -15.99 -24.67 16.61
C TRP A 455 -17.28 -23.94 16.21
N ARG A 456 -18.40 -24.22 16.88
CA ARG A 456 -19.67 -23.48 16.71
C ARG A 456 -19.50 -21.99 17.00
N ARG A 457 -18.71 -21.64 18.04
CA ARG A 457 -18.40 -20.24 18.38
C ARG A 457 -17.55 -19.56 17.31
N LEU A 458 -16.57 -20.27 16.72
CA LEU A 458 -15.68 -19.70 15.71
C LEU A 458 -16.31 -19.62 14.30
N PHE A 459 -17.06 -20.63 13.87
CA PHE A 459 -17.68 -20.61 12.54
C PHE A 459 -18.89 -19.69 12.46
N GLY A 460 -19.53 -19.43 13.61
CA GLY A 460 -20.83 -18.79 13.70
C GLY A 460 -21.96 -19.82 13.63
N LYS A 461 -23.06 -19.51 14.34
CA LYS A 461 -24.21 -20.42 14.50
C LYS A 461 -24.81 -20.85 13.16
N SER A 462 -25.03 -19.92 12.23
CA SER A 462 -25.64 -20.19 10.92
C SER A 462 -24.81 -21.14 10.06
N GLU A 463 -23.51 -20.89 9.94
CA GLU A 463 -22.60 -21.71 9.13
C GLU A 463 -22.40 -23.11 9.73
N PHE A 464 -22.36 -23.20 11.07
CA PHE A 464 -22.26 -24.48 11.77
C PHE A 464 -23.54 -25.30 11.60
N ASP A 465 -24.72 -24.69 11.80
CA ASP A 465 -26.01 -25.36 11.65
C ASP A 465 -26.22 -25.80 10.18
N HIS A 466 -25.79 -25.00 9.20
CA HIS A 466 -25.82 -25.39 7.78
C HIS A 466 -24.91 -26.58 7.47
N LEU A 467 -23.72 -26.62 8.08
CA LEU A 467 -22.76 -27.72 7.92
C LEU A 467 -23.34 -29.04 8.46
N LEU A 468 -23.98 -29.01 9.62
CA LEU A 468 -24.62 -30.20 10.20
C LEU A 468 -25.86 -30.64 9.40
N THR A 469 -26.75 -29.71 9.05
CA THR A 469 -27.97 -30.04 8.28
C THR A 469 -27.67 -30.59 6.89
N SER A 470 -26.64 -30.08 6.20
CA SER A 470 -26.28 -30.53 4.84
C SER A 470 -25.50 -31.86 4.80
N HIS A 471 -24.74 -32.19 5.84
CA HIS A 471 -23.80 -33.33 5.79
C HIS A 471 -24.02 -34.40 6.85
N LEU A 472 -24.58 -34.05 8.01
CA LEU A 472 -24.85 -35.00 9.09
C LEU A 472 -26.29 -35.51 9.04
N VAL A 473 -27.29 -34.63 8.92
CA VAL A 473 -28.72 -35.01 8.98
C VAL A 473 -29.10 -36.08 7.94
N PRO A 474 -28.70 -36.01 6.66
CA PRO A 474 -29.00 -37.08 5.70
C PRO A 474 -28.40 -38.43 6.10
N ARG A 475 -27.26 -38.43 6.81
CA ARG A 475 -26.61 -39.65 7.29
C ARG A 475 -27.28 -40.20 8.56
N LEU A 476 -27.75 -39.34 9.45
CA LEU A 476 -28.59 -39.75 10.58
C LEU A 476 -29.89 -40.40 10.06
N ALA A 477 -30.49 -39.81 9.02
CA ALA A 477 -31.69 -40.36 8.38
C ALA A 477 -31.43 -41.74 7.77
N ALA A 478 -30.34 -41.91 7.02
CA ALA A 478 -29.95 -43.21 6.48
C ALA A 478 -29.65 -44.23 7.59
N HIS A 479 -28.97 -43.82 8.68
CA HIS A 479 -28.67 -44.71 9.80
C HIS A 479 -29.95 -45.23 10.50
N LEU A 480 -30.94 -44.35 10.72
CA LEU A 480 -32.25 -44.75 11.24
C LEU A 480 -33.05 -45.57 10.23
N ARG A 481 -32.92 -45.30 8.93
CA ARG A 481 -33.61 -46.10 7.91
C ARG A 481 -33.08 -47.53 7.86
N ASP A 482 -31.77 -47.69 7.89
CA ASP A 482 -31.13 -48.97 7.59
C ASP A 482 -30.92 -49.85 8.83
N LYS A 483 -30.71 -49.26 10.02
CA LYS A 483 -30.37 -50.01 11.25
C LYS A 483 -31.43 -50.01 12.34
N PHE A 484 -32.40 -49.11 12.29
CA PHE A 484 -33.41 -49.01 13.35
C PHE A 484 -34.65 -49.82 12.95
N GLU A 485 -34.88 -50.92 13.66
CA GLU A 485 -36.08 -51.74 13.56
C GLU A 485 -36.84 -51.61 14.89
N ILE A 486 -38.17 -51.60 14.82
CA ILE A 486 -39.02 -51.44 16.00
C ILE A 486 -39.66 -52.82 16.24
N ASP A 487 -39.39 -53.41 17.38
CA ASP A 487 -39.85 -54.77 17.70
C ASP A 487 -40.71 -54.72 18.98
N PRO A 488 -42.03 -55.01 18.88
CA PRO A 488 -42.91 -54.97 20.05
C PRO A 488 -42.78 -56.21 20.97
N ALA A 489 -42.18 -57.30 20.51
CA ALA A 489 -42.14 -58.60 21.22
C ALA A 489 -40.76 -58.98 21.81
N GLY A 490 -39.69 -58.23 21.50
CA GLY A 490 -38.31 -58.54 21.89
C GLY A 490 -37.61 -57.42 22.68
N GLU A 491 -36.32 -57.58 22.94
CA GLU A 491 -35.48 -56.52 23.51
C GLU A 491 -35.20 -55.46 22.42
N GLN A 492 -35.81 -54.28 22.55
CA GLN A 492 -35.69 -53.19 21.58
C GLN A 492 -34.25 -52.64 21.53
N ASP A 493 -33.62 -52.67 20.35
CA ASP A 493 -32.33 -51.99 20.15
C ASP A 493 -32.53 -50.48 20.03
N LEU A 494 -32.10 -49.76 21.07
CA LEU A 494 -32.14 -48.31 21.14
C LEU A 494 -30.84 -47.65 20.64
N ALA A 495 -29.78 -48.43 20.39
CA ALA A 495 -28.49 -47.88 20.00
C ALA A 495 -28.54 -46.99 18.74
N PRO A 496 -29.35 -47.29 17.70
CA PRO A 496 -29.48 -46.39 16.55
C PRO A 496 -30.13 -45.03 16.90
N LEU A 497 -31.05 -45.01 17.86
CA LEU A 497 -31.76 -43.83 18.31
C LEU A 497 -30.92 -43.01 19.30
N GLU A 498 -30.25 -43.68 20.25
CA GLU A 498 -29.27 -43.07 21.15
C GLU A 498 -28.13 -42.40 20.38
N ALA A 499 -27.68 -42.99 19.28
CA ALA A 499 -26.68 -42.40 18.41
C ALA A 499 -27.14 -41.07 17.77
N VAL A 500 -28.45 -40.89 17.54
CA VAL A 500 -29.03 -39.61 17.10
C VAL A 500 -29.14 -38.64 18.28
N PHE A 501 -29.59 -39.12 19.44
CA PHE A 501 -29.69 -38.30 20.65
C PHE A 501 -28.34 -37.85 21.22
N ALA A 502 -27.25 -38.52 20.90
CA ALA A 502 -25.90 -38.06 21.18
C ALA A 502 -25.57 -36.68 20.55
N TRP A 503 -26.36 -36.24 19.55
CA TRP A 503 -26.23 -34.94 18.90
C TRP A 503 -27.18 -33.87 19.44
N LYS A 504 -27.98 -34.20 20.46
CA LYS A 504 -28.84 -33.24 21.17
C LYS A 504 -27.98 -32.10 21.74
N GLY A 505 -28.42 -30.86 21.57
CA GLY A 505 -27.69 -29.65 21.98
C GLY A 505 -26.77 -29.06 20.90
N LEU A 506 -26.23 -29.89 19.99
CA LEU A 506 -25.50 -29.44 18.80
C LEU A 506 -26.43 -29.22 17.60
N LEU A 507 -27.39 -30.13 17.40
CA LEU A 507 -28.48 -29.97 16.43
C LEU A 507 -29.67 -29.24 17.06
N ALA A 508 -30.42 -28.51 16.25
CA ALA A 508 -31.68 -27.91 16.68
C ALA A 508 -32.72 -29.02 16.94
N ASN A 509 -33.47 -28.90 18.05
CA ASN A 509 -34.49 -29.89 18.41
C ASN A 509 -35.52 -30.08 17.29
N ASP A 510 -35.88 -29.01 16.58
CA ASP A 510 -36.79 -29.07 15.41
C ASP A 510 -36.29 -30.03 14.33
N THR A 511 -34.98 -29.99 14.01
CA THR A 511 -34.38 -30.88 13.01
C THR A 511 -34.37 -32.34 13.44
N ILE A 512 -34.24 -32.60 14.75
CA ILE A 512 -34.35 -33.95 15.31
C ILE A 512 -35.81 -34.42 15.24
N GLY A 513 -36.77 -33.56 15.56
CA GLY A 513 -38.20 -33.87 15.46
C GLY A 513 -38.63 -34.17 14.03
N GLU A 514 -38.17 -33.38 13.05
CA GLU A 514 -38.40 -33.67 11.62
C GLU A 514 -37.78 -34.99 11.18
N LEU A 515 -36.58 -35.31 11.66
CA LEU A 515 -35.92 -36.59 11.40
C LEU A 515 -36.73 -37.77 11.94
N LEU A 516 -37.24 -37.65 13.18
CA LEU A 516 -38.11 -38.66 13.79
C LEU A 516 -39.41 -38.80 13.00
N LYS A 517 -40.06 -37.69 12.63
CA LYS A 517 -41.25 -37.72 11.78
C LYS A 517 -41.00 -38.44 10.45
N ALA A 518 -39.83 -38.26 9.86
CA ALA A 518 -39.52 -38.83 8.55
C ALA A 518 -39.05 -40.31 8.59
N GLN A 519 -38.39 -40.78 9.65
CA GLN A 519 -37.80 -42.13 9.68
C GLN A 519 -38.28 -43.02 10.84
N PHE A 520 -38.67 -42.45 11.98
CA PHE A 520 -39.17 -43.21 13.14
C PHE A 520 -40.68 -43.47 13.01
N PHE A 521 -41.48 -42.41 12.87
CA PHE A 521 -42.94 -42.53 12.90
C PHE A 521 -43.53 -43.41 11.79
N PRO A 522 -43.03 -43.44 10.54
CA PRO A 522 -43.57 -44.33 9.52
C PRO A 522 -43.43 -45.80 9.89
N LYS A 523 -42.27 -46.21 10.42
CA LYS A 523 -42.04 -47.58 10.92
C LYS A 523 -42.92 -47.88 12.13
N PHE A 524 -43.01 -46.91 13.04
CA PHE A 524 -43.79 -47.02 14.26
C PHE A 524 -45.29 -47.19 13.98
N LEU A 525 -45.85 -46.39 13.07
CA LEU A 525 -47.26 -46.46 12.67
C LEU A 525 -47.58 -47.75 11.92
N ASP A 526 -46.65 -48.26 11.08
CA ASP A 526 -46.81 -49.54 10.39
C ASP A 526 -46.91 -50.71 11.38
N ILE A 527 -46.06 -50.73 12.42
CA ILE A 527 -46.11 -51.76 13.46
C ILE A 527 -47.36 -51.64 14.31
N ILE A 528 -47.80 -50.43 14.64
CA ILE A 528 -49.09 -50.24 15.33
C ILE A 528 -50.24 -50.77 14.47
N HIS A 529 -50.25 -50.48 13.17
CA HIS A 529 -51.26 -50.98 12.25
C HIS A 529 -51.25 -52.52 12.19
N GLN A 530 -50.08 -53.13 12.01
CA GLN A 530 -49.91 -54.59 12.03
C GLN A 530 -50.35 -55.22 13.36
N TRP A 531 -49.97 -54.61 14.48
CA TRP A 531 -50.35 -55.10 15.81
C TRP A 531 -51.87 -55.00 15.99
N LEU A 532 -52.50 -53.88 15.63
CA LEU A 532 -53.94 -53.67 15.72
C LEU A 532 -54.77 -54.55 14.76
N SER A 533 -54.19 -54.96 13.63
CA SER A 533 -54.81 -55.85 12.64
C SER A 533 -54.66 -57.35 12.97
N SER A 534 -53.93 -57.72 14.02
CA SER A 534 -53.83 -59.11 14.47
C SER A 534 -55.10 -59.59 15.21
N GLU A 535 -55.34 -60.91 15.25
CA GLU A 535 -56.54 -61.48 15.88
C GLU A 535 -56.49 -61.40 17.43
N GLU A 536 -55.29 -61.43 18.03
CA GLU A 536 -55.04 -61.50 19.48
C GLU A 536 -54.50 -60.18 20.08
N VAL A 537 -55.14 -59.05 19.77
CA VAL A 537 -54.68 -57.74 20.30
C VAL A 537 -55.10 -57.52 21.74
N VAL A 538 -54.13 -57.29 22.62
CA VAL A 538 -54.34 -56.76 23.97
C VAL A 538 -54.10 -55.24 23.96
N PHE A 539 -55.17 -54.46 24.00
CA PHE A 539 -55.08 -52.98 23.95
C PHE A 539 -54.30 -52.37 25.12
N GLU A 540 -54.31 -53.01 26.29
CA GLU A 540 -53.53 -52.56 27.46
C GLU A 540 -52.01 -52.64 27.21
N GLU A 541 -51.55 -53.68 26.50
CA GLU A 541 -50.13 -53.85 26.14
C GLU A 541 -49.70 -52.81 25.12
N VAL A 542 -50.54 -52.55 24.11
CA VAL A 542 -50.32 -51.48 23.13
C VAL A 542 -50.22 -50.13 23.84
N GLN A 543 -51.12 -49.85 24.80
CA GLN A 543 -51.10 -48.61 25.56
C GLN A 543 -49.85 -48.49 26.45
N ALA A 544 -49.46 -49.55 27.15
CA ALA A 544 -48.25 -49.58 27.97
C ALA A 544 -46.99 -49.31 27.12
N TRP A 545 -46.91 -49.94 25.94
CA TRP A 545 -45.81 -49.74 25.00
C TRP A 545 -45.74 -48.31 24.44
N LEU A 546 -46.88 -47.70 24.12
CA LEU A 546 -46.96 -46.28 23.73
C LEU A 546 -46.49 -45.36 24.85
N THR A 547 -46.90 -45.63 26.10
CA THR A 547 -46.47 -44.80 27.24
C THR A 547 -44.97 -44.92 27.50
N TRP A 548 -44.38 -46.10 27.30
CA TRP A 548 -42.94 -46.31 27.40
C TRP A 548 -42.19 -45.46 26.35
N TRP A 549 -42.60 -45.51 25.07
CA TRP A 549 -41.98 -44.67 24.04
C TRP A 549 -42.14 -43.16 24.29
N LYS A 550 -43.34 -42.72 24.70
CA LYS A 550 -43.63 -41.32 25.00
C LYS A 550 -42.80 -40.83 26.20
N ASN A 551 -42.82 -41.55 27.32
CA ASN A 551 -42.28 -41.05 28.60
C ASN A 551 -40.81 -41.42 28.81
N ASP A 552 -40.43 -42.66 28.54
CA ASP A 552 -39.11 -43.19 28.93
C ASP A 552 -38.03 -42.95 27.85
N ILE A 553 -38.41 -42.94 26.57
CA ILE A 553 -37.46 -42.79 25.45
C ILE A 553 -37.40 -41.38 24.87
N LEU A 554 -38.53 -40.81 24.41
CA LEU A 554 -38.55 -39.48 23.79
C LEU A 554 -38.56 -38.35 24.83
N GLY A 555 -39.29 -38.53 25.93
CA GLY A 555 -39.48 -37.53 26.99
C GLY A 555 -40.24 -36.27 26.54
N ASP A 556 -40.60 -35.43 27.49
CA ASP A 556 -41.47 -34.26 27.25
C ASP A 556 -40.88 -33.23 26.28
N GLU A 557 -39.56 -33.03 26.29
CA GLU A 557 -38.89 -32.04 25.42
C GLU A 557 -39.04 -32.35 23.93
N MET A 558 -39.00 -33.63 23.55
CA MET A 558 -39.18 -34.04 22.15
C MET A 558 -40.66 -34.17 21.81
N ASN A 559 -41.48 -34.64 22.75
CA ASN A 559 -42.92 -34.76 22.54
C ASN A 559 -43.61 -33.41 22.31
N ASN A 560 -43.11 -32.34 22.91
CA ASN A 560 -43.61 -30.97 22.71
C ASN A 560 -43.31 -30.40 21.32
N LEU A 561 -42.42 -31.01 20.53
CA LEU A 561 -42.13 -30.56 19.17
C LEU A 561 -43.33 -30.82 18.26
N ALA A 562 -43.71 -29.83 17.45
CA ALA A 562 -44.89 -29.93 16.58
C ALA A 562 -44.82 -31.10 15.59
N SER A 563 -43.62 -31.44 15.10
CA SER A 563 -43.38 -32.56 14.20
C SER A 563 -43.63 -33.93 14.86
N VAL A 564 -43.20 -34.09 16.12
CA VAL A 564 -43.37 -35.31 16.91
C VAL A 564 -44.80 -35.44 17.41
N ALA A 565 -45.39 -34.34 17.90
CA ALA A 565 -46.79 -34.30 18.33
C ALA A 565 -47.77 -34.65 17.18
N ALA A 566 -47.45 -34.29 15.94
CA ALA A 566 -48.22 -34.70 14.77
C ALA A 566 -48.18 -36.22 14.57
N GLY A 567 -46.99 -36.84 14.65
CA GLY A 567 -46.85 -38.30 14.55
C GLY A 567 -47.59 -39.04 15.67
N TRP A 568 -47.59 -38.49 16.88
CA TRP A 568 -48.38 -39.04 17.99
C TRP A 568 -49.89 -38.93 17.76
N LYS A 569 -50.38 -37.81 17.22
CA LYS A 569 -51.81 -37.66 16.87
C LYS A 569 -52.24 -38.65 15.80
N GLU A 570 -51.38 -38.96 14.82
CA GLU A 570 -51.65 -39.97 13.80
C GLU A 570 -51.75 -41.37 14.43
N ALA A 571 -50.85 -41.71 15.36
CA ALA A 571 -50.91 -42.97 16.11
C ALA A 571 -52.19 -43.07 16.96
N ASP A 572 -52.51 -42.02 17.74
CA ASP A 572 -53.70 -41.98 18.58
C ASP A 572 -55.00 -42.04 17.73
N SER A 573 -55.00 -41.46 16.53
CA SER A 573 -56.09 -41.55 15.56
C SER A 573 -56.28 -42.97 15.02
N LEU A 574 -55.19 -43.67 14.66
CA LEU A 574 -55.25 -45.07 14.22
C LEU A 574 -55.81 -45.99 15.30
N ILE A 575 -55.38 -45.80 16.56
CA ILE A 575 -55.89 -46.58 17.70
C ILE A 575 -57.37 -46.28 17.93
N SER A 576 -57.76 -45.01 17.91
CA SER A 576 -59.17 -44.61 18.07
C SER A 576 -60.06 -45.22 16.98
N GLN A 577 -59.59 -45.24 15.73
CA GLN A 577 -60.30 -45.87 14.62
C GLN A 577 -60.39 -47.40 14.79
N ALA A 578 -59.33 -48.06 15.22
CA ALA A 578 -59.34 -49.50 15.49
C ALA A 578 -60.32 -49.88 16.61
N VAL A 579 -60.43 -49.06 17.66
CA VAL A 579 -61.40 -49.25 18.75
C VAL A 579 -62.83 -49.07 18.24
N VAL A 580 -63.08 -48.10 17.36
CA VAL A 580 -64.41 -47.86 16.77
C VAL A 580 -64.84 -48.99 15.83
N LEU A 581 -63.90 -49.52 15.04
CA LEU A 581 -64.17 -50.60 14.06
C LEU A 581 -64.36 -51.98 14.71
N GLY A 582 -63.84 -52.20 15.93
CA GLY A 582 -63.97 -53.47 16.64
C GLY A 582 -63.44 -54.64 15.80
N ASN A 583 -64.27 -55.66 15.52
CA ASN A 583 -63.87 -56.81 14.71
C ASN A 583 -63.68 -56.49 13.21
N ALA A 584 -64.20 -55.36 12.72
CA ALA A 584 -63.99 -54.92 11.33
C ALA A 584 -62.57 -54.37 11.09
N ARG A 585 -61.76 -54.18 12.15
CA ARG A 585 -60.36 -53.73 12.05
C ARG A 585 -59.45 -54.66 11.23
N LEU A 586 -59.82 -55.93 11.11
CA LEU A 586 -59.04 -56.94 10.38
C LEU A 586 -59.05 -56.69 8.86
N THR A 587 -60.07 -56.01 8.33
CA THR A 587 -60.22 -55.75 6.89
C THR A 587 -60.23 -54.26 6.53
N ASP A 588 -60.78 -53.40 7.40
CA ASP A 588 -61.15 -52.02 7.04
C ASP A 588 -60.23 -50.96 7.66
N LEU A 589 -59.20 -51.34 8.43
CA LEU A 589 -58.28 -50.39 9.05
C LEU A 589 -57.37 -49.76 7.99
N PRO A 590 -57.42 -48.43 7.76
CA PRO A 590 -56.65 -47.79 6.72
C PRO A 590 -55.14 -47.88 7.01
N ALA A 591 -54.37 -48.29 5.99
CA ALA A 591 -52.92 -48.31 6.09
C ALA A 591 -52.37 -46.88 6.32
N PRO A 592 -51.34 -46.71 7.16
CA PRO A 592 -50.74 -45.40 7.41
C PRO A 592 -50.23 -44.79 6.10
N GLN A 593 -50.45 -43.49 5.91
CA GLN A 593 -49.95 -42.76 4.74
C GLN A 593 -48.42 -42.61 4.83
N ILE A 594 -47.70 -43.62 4.35
CA ILE A 594 -46.25 -43.54 4.21
C ILE A 594 -45.97 -42.60 3.03
N GLU A 595 -45.73 -41.31 3.31
CA GLU A 595 -45.14 -40.40 2.33
C GLU A 595 -43.71 -40.87 2.02
N SER A 596 -43.60 -41.84 1.10
CA SER A 596 -42.33 -42.33 0.58
C SER A 596 -41.62 -41.19 -0.14
N THR A 597 -40.67 -40.54 0.54
CA THR A 597 -39.70 -39.62 -0.04
C THR A 597 -38.70 -40.38 -0.93
N ARG A 598 -39.18 -40.93 -2.05
CA ARG A 598 -38.36 -41.21 -3.23
C ARG A 598 -38.37 -39.95 -4.10
N PRO A 599 -37.22 -39.47 -4.60
CA PRO A 599 -37.23 -38.46 -5.65
C PRO A 599 -37.66 -39.16 -6.95
N SER A 600 -38.97 -39.20 -7.23
CA SER A 600 -39.48 -39.62 -8.53
C SER A 600 -39.45 -38.43 -9.47
N ALA A 601 -38.57 -38.51 -10.47
CA ALA A 601 -38.55 -37.63 -11.60
C ALA A 601 -39.76 -37.95 -12.49
N GLU A 602 -40.85 -37.19 -12.37
CA GLU A 602 -41.85 -37.16 -13.43
C GLU A 602 -42.55 -35.80 -13.47
N THR A 603 -42.48 -35.21 -14.66
CA THR A 603 -42.98 -33.90 -15.02
C THR A 603 -44.50 -33.80 -14.87
N ALA A 604 -44.98 -33.09 -13.85
CA ALA A 604 -46.35 -32.63 -13.78
C ALA A 604 -46.44 -31.19 -14.29
N ARG A 605 -47.02 -31.02 -15.49
CA ARG A 605 -47.48 -29.74 -16.01
C ARG A 605 -48.62 -29.23 -15.12
N LEU A 606 -48.44 -28.08 -14.48
CA LEU A 606 -49.50 -27.38 -13.77
C LEU A 606 -49.77 -26.02 -14.43
N SER A 607 -51.05 -25.83 -14.70
CA SER A 607 -51.72 -24.69 -15.31
C SER A 607 -51.69 -23.43 -14.43
N LYS A 608 -51.53 -22.28 -15.10
CA LYS A 608 -51.60 -20.91 -14.56
C LYS A 608 -52.92 -20.61 -13.86
N SER A 609 -52.85 -19.95 -12.70
CA SER A 609 -53.68 -18.77 -12.40
C SER A 609 -53.01 -17.91 -11.32
N ASP A 610 -52.92 -16.61 -11.61
CA ASP A 610 -52.22 -15.56 -10.88
C ASP A 610 -52.94 -15.10 -9.59
N ASN A 611 -52.21 -14.90 -8.49
CA ASN A 611 -51.90 -13.56 -7.96
C ASN A 611 -50.96 -13.61 -6.72
N GLU A 612 -50.03 -12.65 -6.72
CA GLU A 612 -48.79 -12.45 -5.93
C GLU A 612 -48.89 -12.47 -4.38
N PRO A 613 -47.78 -12.81 -3.69
CA PRO A 613 -46.81 -11.77 -3.30
C PRO A 613 -45.31 -12.11 -3.54
N SER A 614 -44.61 -11.16 -4.17
CA SER A 614 -43.16 -10.86 -4.14
C SER A 614 -42.15 -12.01 -3.93
N PRO A 615 -41.41 -12.42 -5.00
CA PRO A 615 -40.26 -13.31 -4.86
C PRO A 615 -38.96 -12.55 -4.57
N ARG A 616 -38.17 -13.10 -3.64
CA ARG A 616 -36.74 -12.81 -3.49
C ARG A 616 -35.99 -13.28 -4.76
N PRO A 617 -34.88 -12.63 -5.15
CA PRO A 617 -34.23 -12.91 -6.43
C PRO A 617 -33.68 -14.33 -6.45
N ALA A 618 -34.11 -15.13 -7.42
CA ALA A 618 -33.38 -16.31 -7.84
C ALA A 618 -31.97 -15.90 -8.30
N PRO A 619 -30.94 -16.77 -8.21
CA PRO A 619 -29.62 -16.47 -8.74
C PRO A 619 -29.79 -16.13 -10.22
N GLN A 620 -29.46 -14.89 -10.58
CA GLN A 620 -29.40 -14.49 -11.98
C GLN A 620 -28.38 -15.43 -12.63
N VAL A 621 -28.85 -16.34 -13.48
CA VAL A 621 -28.03 -16.87 -14.56
C VAL A 621 -27.66 -15.62 -15.35
N GLN A 622 -26.43 -15.12 -15.15
CA GLN A 622 -25.90 -14.06 -15.99
C GLN A 622 -25.96 -14.61 -17.40
N GLU A 623 -26.91 -14.12 -18.20
CA GLU A 623 -26.94 -14.34 -19.63
C GLU A 623 -25.55 -13.97 -20.12
N MET A 624 -24.77 -14.96 -20.60
CA MET A 624 -23.43 -14.71 -21.12
C MET A 624 -23.57 -13.66 -22.21
N THR A 625 -23.11 -12.45 -21.94
CA THR A 625 -23.26 -11.38 -22.90
C THR A 625 -22.36 -11.70 -24.08
N PHE A 626 -22.73 -11.30 -25.30
CA PHE A 626 -21.88 -11.55 -26.48
C PHE A 626 -20.44 -11.04 -26.29
N LYS A 627 -20.26 -9.98 -25.49
CA LYS A 627 -18.95 -9.48 -25.06
C LYS A 627 -18.14 -10.54 -24.30
N ASP A 628 -18.75 -11.31 -23.41
CA ASP A 628 -18.09 -12.38 -22.66
C ASP A 628 -17.65 -13.52 -23.60
N THR A 629 -18.43 -13.81 -24.64
CA THR A 629 -18.05 -14.75 -25.71
C THR A 629 -16.85 -14.24 -26.51
N VAL A 630 -16.81 -12.94 -26.84
CA VAL A 630 -15.65 -12.33 -27.53
C VAL A 630 -14.41 -12.31 -26.63
N GLU A 631 -14.56 -12.06 -25.33
CA GLU A 631 -13.47 -12.12 -24.35
C GLU A 631 -12.94 -13.54 -24.19
N GLY A 632 -13.82 -14.55 -24.13
CA GLY A 632 -13.45 -15.97 -24.12
C GLY A 632 -12.64 -16.36 -25.37
N PHE A 633 -13.11 -15.99 -26.56
CA PHE A 633 -12.39 -16.22 -27.81
C PHE A 633 -11.01 -15.52 -27.84
N CYS A 634 -10.93 -14.28 -27.36
CA CYS A 634 -9.64 -13.57 -27.27
C CYS A 634 -8.69 -14.29 -26.31
N ALA A 635 -9.18 -14.80 -25.17
CA ALA A 635 -8.36 -15.53 -24.22
C ALA A 635 -7.83 -16.86 -24.77
N GLU A 636 -8.65 -17.60 -25.53
CA GLU A 636 -8.26 -18.85 -26.19
C GLU A 636 -7.17 -18.62 -27.24
N GLU A 637 -7.28 -17.55 -28.03
CA GLU A 637 -6.36 -17.22 -29.12
C GLU A 637 -5.19 -16.30 -28.69
N ASN A 638 -4.97 -16.12 -27.38
CA ASN A 638 -3.93 -15.25 -26.79
C ASN A 638 -3.99 -13.77 -27.28
N LEU A 639 -5.18 -13.28 -27.60
CA LEU A 639 -5.45 -11.89 -27.95
C LEU A 639 -5.92 -11.11 -26.70
N LEU A 640 -5.62 -9.82 -26.68
CA LEU A 640 -6.06 -8.91 -25.63
C LEU A 640 -7.21 -8.04 -26.16
N LEU A 641 -8.36 -8.05 -25.46
CA LEU A 641 -9.46 -7.12 -25.66
C LEU A 641 -9.31 -5.92 -24.70
N ILE A 642 -8.99 -4.75 -25.23
CA ILE A 642 -8.70 -3.54 -24.45
C ILE A 642 -9.78 -2.47 -24.72
N PRO A 643 -10.55 -2.02 -23.71
CA PRO A 643 -11.55 -0.96 -23.90
C PRO A 643 -10.86 0.39 -24.13
N LEU A 644 -11.24 1.10 -25.20
CA LEU A 644 -10.57 2.34 -25.63
C LEU A 644 -11.11 3.62 -24.99
N ARG A 645 -12.12 3.56 -24.11
CA ARG A 645 -12.81 4.73 -23.50
C ARG A 645 -13.23 5.79 -24.54
N GLU A 646 -13.44 5.38 -25.77
CA GLU A 646 -13.93 6.18 -26.90
C GLU A 646 -15.21 5.52 -27.40
N ALA A 647 -16.19 6.33 -27.80
CA ALA A 647 -17.46 5.86 -28.37
C ALA A 647 -17.44 6.03 -29.88
N HIS A 648 -18.12 5.15 -30.61
CA HIS A 648 -18.28 5.26 -32.05
C HIS A 648 -19.15 6.48 -32.39
N ASP A 649 -18.68 7.34 -33.30
CA ASP A 649 -19.27 8.68 -33.56
C ASP A 649 -20.75 8.63 -34.00
N GLN A 650 -21.18 7.57 -34.68
CA GLN A 650 -22.58 7.45 -35.18
C GLN A 650 -23.50 6.61 -34.29
N THR A 651 -22.95 5.66 -33.52
CA THR A 651 -23.76 4.68 -32.76
C THR A 651 -23.67 4.89 -31.26
N GLY A 652 -22.69 5.67 -30.79
CA GLY A 652 -22.45 5.92 -29.37
C GLY A 652 -21.94 4.71 -28.58
N LEU A 653 -21.65 3.59 -29.25
CA LEU A 653 -21.22 2.32 -28.63
C LEU A 653 -19.74 2.36 -28.27
N PRO A 654 -19.32 1.70 -27.17
CA PRO A 654 -17.92 1.69 -26.75
C PRO A 654 -17.03 0.95 -27.75
N LEU A 655 -15.87 1.54 -28.04
CA LEU A 655 -14.84 0.94 -28.87
C LEU A 655 -13.89 0.07 -28.03
N PHE A 656 -13.54 -1.09 -28.57
CA PHE A 656 -12.56 -2.03 -28.04
C PHE A 656 -11.41 -2.19 -29.03
N ARG A 657 -10.20 -2.49 -28.55
CA ARG A 657 -9.06 -2.87 -29.37
C ARG A 657 -8.76 -4.35 -29.14
N ILE A 658 -8.70 -5.12 -30.21
CA ILE A 658 -8.28 -6.52 -30.20
C ILE A 658 -6.85 -6.57 -30.74
N THR A 659 -5.91 -7.05 -29.93
CA THR A 659 -4.48 -7.04 -30.27
C THR A 659 -3.74 -8.28 -29.78
N ALA A 660 -2.82 -8.80 -30.59
CA ALA A 660 -1.91 -9.87 -30.19
C ALA A 660 -0.65 -9.35 -29.45
N SER A 661 -0.47 -8.04 -29.36
CA SER A 661 0.73 -7.43 -28.78
C SER A 661 0.60 -7.23 -27.27
N ALA A 662 1.52 -7.81 -26.50
CA ALA A 662 1.62 -7.64 -25.04
C ALA A 662 1.80 -6.17 -24.60
N THR A 663 2.21 -5.29 -25.51
CA THR A 663 2.37 -3.84 -25.23
C THR A 663 1.05 -3.05 -25.36
N GLY A 664 -0.04 -3.69 -25.78
CA GLY A 664 -1.36 -3.05 -26.00
C GLY A 664 -1.41 -2.08 -27.19
N ARG A 665 -0.34 -2.02 -28.01
CA ARG A 665 -0.23 -1.20 -29.22
C ARG A 665 -0.26 -2.07 -30.47
N GLY A 666 -1.01 -1.63 -31.48
CA GLY A 666 -1.30 -2.43 -32.69
C GLY A 666 -2.59 -3.24 -32.53
N GLY A 667 -3.03 -3.91 -33.60
CA GLY A 667 -4.32 -4.60 -33.66
C GLY A 667 -5.45 -3.74 -34.23
N VAL A 668 -6.69 -4.23 -34.12
CA VAL A 668 -7.85 -3.58 -34.77
C VAL A 668 -8.85 -3.07 -33.76
N VAL A 669 -9.50 -1.97 -34.12
CA VAL A 669 -10.57 -1.34 -33.34
C VAL A 669 -11.90 -1.96 -33.74
N ALA A 670 -12.68 -2.37 -32.77
CA ALA A 670 -13.98 -2.98 -32.98
C ALA A 670 -15.03 -2.44 -32.00
N TYR A 671 -16.30 -2.48 -32.40
CA TYR A 671 -17.42 -2.25 -31.49
C TYR A 671 -18.41 -3.41 -31.57
N LEU A 672 -19.17 -3.60 -30.49
CA LEU A 672 -20.15 -4.67 -30.35
C LEU A 672 -21.55 -4.04 -30.48
N LYS A 673 -22.36 -4.53 -31.42
CA LYS A 673 -23.76 -4.09 -31.58
C LYS A 673 -24.66 -5.32 -31.67
N GLY A 674 -25.38 -5.60 -30.58
CA GLY A 674 -26.07 -6.89 -30.42
C GLY A 674 -25.04 -8.03 -30.40
N ASP A 675 -25.32 -9.09 -31.13
CA ASP A 675 -24.47 -10.29 -31.23
C ASP A 675 -23.50 -10.25 -32.43
N VAL A 676 -23.11 -9.03 -32.85
CA VAL A 676 -22.24 -8.83 -34.02
C VAL A 676 -21.06 -7.93 -33.68
N LEU A 677 -19.86 -8.39 -34.04
CA LEU A 677 -18.61 -7.67 -33.92
C LEU A 677 -18.32 -6.88 -35.22
N TRP A 678 -18.19 -5.56 -35.08
CA TRP A 678 -17.88 -4.65 -36.18
C TRP A 678 -16.44 -4.16 -36.06
N VAL A 679 -15.65 -4.38 -37.10
CA VAL A 679 -14.20 -4.14 -37.09
C VAL A 679 -13.86 -3.04 -38.08
N GLN A 680 -13.05 -2.06 -37.65
CA GLN A 680 -12.63 -0.94 -38.49
C GLN A 680 -11.65 -1.38 -39.58
N ASN A 681 -11.87 -0.96 -40.82
CA ASN A 681 -10.95 -1.28 -41.91
C ASN A 681 -9.62 -0.51 -41.74
N LYS A 682 -8.49 -1.19 -42.00
CA LYS A 682 -7.13 -0.64 -41.85
C LYS A 682 -6.80 0.42 -42.91
N LYS A 683 -7.43 0.35 -44.10
CA LYS A 683 -7.23 1.31 -45.20
C LYS A 683 -8.14 2.52 -45.07
N ASP A 684 -9.44 2.29 -44.82
CA ASP A 684 -10.45 3.34 -44.67
C ASP A 684 -11.07 3.33 -43.27
N LYS A 685 -10.68 4.30 -42.44
CA LYS A 685 -11.12 4.41 -41.04
C LYS A 685 -12.61 4.76 -40.88
N SER A 686 -13.27 5.20 -41.95
CA SER A 686 -14.72 5.49 -41.97
C SER A 686 -15.58 4.25 -42.23
N VAL A 687 -14.97 3.14 -42.69
CA VAL A 687 -15.70 1.92 -43.07
C VAL A 687 -15.53 0.86 -41.98
N TRP A 688 -16.67 0.29 -41.56
CA TRP A 688 -16.76 -0.75 -40.54
C TRP A 688 -17.34 -2.02 -41.16
N GLU A 689 -16.65 -3.14 -40.99
CA GLU A 689 -17.05 -4.42 -41.55
C GLU A 689 -17.54 -5.36 -40.45
N MET A 690 -18.67 -6.02 -40.70
CA MET A 690 -19.10 -7.15 -39.87
C MET A 690 -18.06 -8.27 -40.00
N THR A 691 -17.45 -8.67 -38.88
CA THR A 691 -16.43 -9.73 -38.87
C THR A 691 -16.81 -10.79 -37.85
N GLY A 692 -16.87 -12.05 -38.28
CA GLY A 692 -17.11 -13.19 -37.37
C GLY A 692 -15.89 -13.50 -36.50
N LEU A 693 -16.12 -14.24 -35.41
CA LEU A 693 -15.07 -14.78 -34.54
C LEU A 693 -14.41 -15.97 -35.25
N GLY A 694 -13.23 -15.76 -35.83
CA GLY A 694 -12.48 -16.78 -36.57
C GLY A 694 -11.16 -16.24 -37.13
N GLU A 695 -10.52 -16.98 -38.03
CA GLU A 695 -9.17 -16.67 -38.55
C GLU A 695 -9.03 -15.26 -39.14
N GLY A 696 -10.09 -14.73 -39.75
CA GLY A 696 -10.11 -13.38 -40.30
C GLY A 696 -9.95 -12.27 -39.25
N LEU A 697 -10.44 -12.49 -38.03
CA LEU A 697 -10.26 -11.56 -36.91
C LEU A 697 -8.84 -11.65 -36.33
N ILE A 698 -8.30 -12.87 -36.25
CA ILE A 698 -6.93 -13.13 -35.76
C ILE A 698 -5.91 -12.48 -36.69
N ALA A 699 -6.02 -12.70 -38.01
CA ALA A 699 -5.13 -12.09 -39.00
C ALA A 699 -5.14 -10.56 -38.90
N LYS A 700 -6.35 -9.97 -38.79
CA LYS A 700 -6.56 -8.55 -38.56
C LYS A 700 -5.88 -8.08 -37.25
N ALA A 701 -6.05 -8.81 -36.14
CA ALA A 701 -5.49 -8.49 -34.82
C ALA A 701 -3.95 -8.62 -34.73
N GLU A 702 -3.36 -9.54 -35.49
CA GLU A 702 -1.90 -9.67 -35.69
C GLU A 702 -1.33 -8.64 -36.67
N GLY A 703 -2.21 -7.95 -37.42
CA GLY A 703 -1.86 -6.91 -38.38
C GLY A 703 -1.48 -7.40 -39.77
N LYS A 704 -1.81 -8.66 -40.12
CA LYS A 704 -1.62 -9.30 -41.43
C LYS A 704 -2.68 -8.89 -42.44
#